data_AF-A0A7C4ITM9-F1
#
_entry.id   AF-A0A7C4ITM9-F1
#
_cell.length_a   1.000
_cell.length_b   1.000
_cell.length_c   1.000
_cell.angle_alpha   90.00
_cell.angle_beta   90.00
_cell.angle_gamma   90.00
#
_symmetry.space_group_name_H-M   'P 1'
#
loop_
_entity.id
_entity.type
_entity.pdbx_description
1 polymer ?
#
loop_
_entity_poly.entity_id
_entity_poly.type
_entity_poly.pdbx_seq_one_letter_code
_entity_poly.pdbx_strand_id
1 'polypeptide(L)'
;MRTIFRTLPFACAAVLSAACFLLPNSAASGEAPLRVSGIYPHLTVYNGRPDPTKNVYSGGGGECGIGAVVPWAGKLWLITYPPHMTRGSSDKLWEIDEQLRLTARPESVGGTHANRMIHRESRQLIIGPYLIDEKGNVRALDVKNQLVGRMTATARHLTDPANRVYFYDMEGAVYEVNVHTLAVNKLFEKPVPGWHGKGAYTGQGRFIVANNGEHAAGSVGYSKLLAGGKPESDEDCGVLAEWDGKQWRIIARRQFLDVTGPGGIEGNARDDDPVWAIGWDKRSVLLKLLDGGQWFTYRLPKASHAYDPKHGWYTEWPRIREAAPGKWLMDMHGMFFEFPPGFRRGQTAGLQALASHLRYVPDFCHWRGETIIAADDTSIMANPMAGLSQSNLWFGRYDELVHWGPKSGWGGPWLNDKVRADQPSEPLLIAGFTHRCLHLAHQANAPVRFTIEINPRGDEKFEPFRTVEVPAEGYAFVILPADLPAVWLRVRTDRDTQATAYMHLRSPRPVAEGDAKMFAALADVDEPNVCGGLIRPGSTPPLQYAAQVVENGSRREAYYELDEKLRFIAPPKNETEKVKQIAAVKLDFDADDASVVMTQNNKRYRLPKGDPRFDRPLPLGCPRGIREIQSERYMMNIHGTFYEMPRDAGLPLIRPVASHSKQIMDYCSWRGLLVLSGTKPGAKPDGQFFAAADGTVGLWFGNVDDLWRLGKPVGRGGPWLNTVVEPDKPSDPYLMTNYDRKRMTLKHDADQPVAFRIEVNFDHSSWRLYQRFVVPPGESVEHEFPEGYGAHWLRAVVDRPCRATVQLSYE
;
A
#
# COMPACT_ATOMS: atom_id res chain seq x y z
N MET A 1 -8.31 19.62 -72.85
CA MET A 1 -7.89 20.36 -74.07
C MET A 1 -6.78 21.31 -73.65
N ARG A 2 -5.62 21.25 -74.32
CA ARG A 2 -4.40 22.06 -74.07
C ARG A 2 -4.77 23.56 -74.07
N THR A 3 -4.07 24.49 -73.40
CA THR A 3 -2.74 25.00 -73.80
C THR A 3 -2.19 25.97 -72.72
N ILE A 4 -0.86 25.96 -72.59
CA ILE A 4 0.08 26.78 -71.78
C ILE A 4 0.49 28.04 -72.57
N PHE A 5 0.93 29.13 -71.93
CA PHE A 5 2.12 30.02 -72.23
C PHE A 5 2.08 31.23 -71.25
N ARG A 6 3.03 31.46 -70.31
CA ARG A 6 4.38 32.12 -70.43
C ARG A 6 4.29 33.46 -71.21
N THR A 7 4.79 34.64 -70.79
CA THR A 7 5.98 35.05 -69.99
C THR A 7 5.97 36.59 -69.74
N LEU A 8 6.73 37.03 -68.72
CA LEU A 8 7.23 38.40 -68.31
C LEU A 8 7.91 39.25 -69.45
N PRO A 9 8.54 40.48 -69.27
CA PRO A 9 9.13 41.17 -68.07
C PRO A 9 9.22 42.76 -68.04
N PHE A 10 9.90 43.29 -66.98
CA PHE A 10 10.69 44.57 -66.81
C PHE A 10 9.96 45.94 -66.74
N ALA A 11 10.34 46.97 -65.94
CA ALA A 11 11.38 47.21 -64.91
C ALA A 11 11.06 48.51 -64.09
N CYS A 12 11.57 48.55 -62.84
CA CYS A 12 12.11 49.67 -62.05
C CYS A 12 11.32 50.96 -61.70
N ALA A 13 11.10 51.18 -60.38
CA ALA A 13 11.62 52.34 -59.65
C ALA A 13 11.67 52.05 -58.14
N ALA A 14 12.82 52.35 -57.50
CA ALA A 14 13.13 52.11 -56.09
C ALA A 14 12.64 53.24 -55.18
N VAL A 15 12.59 53.01 -53.85
CA VAL A 15 13.34 53.77 -52.83
C VAL A 15 12.95 53.38 -51.37
N LEU A 16 14.00 53.19 -50.55
CA LEU A 16 14.15 53.30 -49.09
C LEU A 16 13.77 52.13 -48.14
N SER A 17 14.84 51.47 -47.68
CA SER A 17 14.95 50.50 -46.60
C SER A 17 14.56 51.05 -45.23
N ALA A 18 13.71 50.31 -44.52
CA ALA A 18 13.70 50.25 -43.05
C ALA A 18 14.04 48.81 -42.65
N ALA A 19 15.20 48.64 -42.02
CA ALA A 19 15.66 47.35 -41.50
C ALA A 19 14.91 47.01 -40.21
N CYS A 20 13.87 46.19 -40.30
CA CYS A 20 13.39 45.42 -39.15
C CYS A 20 14.20 44.13 -39.06
N PHE A 21 15.06 44.04 -38.05
CA PHE A 21 15.67 42.79 -37.62
C PHE A 21 14.55 41.78 -37.28
N LEU A 22 14.40 40.75 -38.11
CA LEU A 22 13.72 39.52 -37.74
C LEU A 22 14.59 38.85 -36.67
N LEU A 23 14.24 39.07 -35.41
CA LEU A 23 14.73 38.23 -34.31
C LEU A 23 14.22 36.81 -34.58
N PRO A 24 15.09 35.79 -34.64
CA PRO A 24 14.62 34.42 -34.61
C PRO A 24 13.84 34.24 -33.31
N ASN A 25 12.61 33.78 -33.44
CA ASN A 25 11.78 33.37 -32.34
C ASN A 25 12.46 32.13 -31.73
N SER A 26 13.37 32.34 -30.79
CA SER A 26 13.95 31.29 -29.96
C SER A 26 12.84 30.77 -29.07
N ALA A 27 11.99 29.90 -29.61
CA ALA A 27 11.25 28.95 -28.81
C ALA A 27 12.31 28.24 -27.95
N ALA A 28 12.30 28.53 -26.65
CA ALA A 28 13.11 27.81 -25.69
C ALA A 28 12.73 26.34 -25.81
N SER A 29 13.54 25.56 -26.51
CA SER A 29 13.49 24.11 -26.48
C SER A 29 13.99 23.66 -25.12
N GLY A 30 13.16 23.83 -24.09
CA GLY A 30 13.40 23.24 -22.78
C GLY A 30 13.37 21.73 -22.94
N GLU A 31 14.41 21.05 -22.48
CA GLU A 31 14.44 19.59 -22.36
C GLU A 31 13.23 19.13 -21.55
N ALA A 32 12.53 18.08 -22.02
CA ALA A 32 11.38 17.55 -21.29
C ALA A 32 11.79 17.13 -19.87
N PRO A 33 10.99 17.41 -18.83
CA PRO A 33 11.33 17.00 -17.48
C PRO A 33 11.56 15.49 -17.37
N LEU A 34 12.62 15.10 -16.67
CA LEU A 34 12.97 13.70 -16.47
C LEU A 34 11.83 12.95 -15.77
N ARG A 35 11.40 11.84 -16.37
CA ARG A 35 10.36 10.96 -15.84
C ARG A 35 10.85 9.52 -15.83
N VAL A 36 10.78 8.86 -14.68
CA VAL A 36 11.16 7.45 -14.51
C VAL A 36 9.99 6.72 -13.84
N SER A 37 9.47 5.68 -14.50
CA SER A 37 8.34 4.87 -14.02
C SER A 37 7.14 5.69 -13.51
N GLY A 38 6.79 6.77 -14.21
CA GLY A 38 5.67 7.64 -13.84
C GLY A 38 6.02 8.75 -12.86
N ILE A 39 7.23 8.80 -12.32
CA ILE A 39 7.64 9.77 -11.29
C ILE A 39 8.56 10.82 -11.91
N TYR A 40 8.34 12.09 -11.55
CA TYR A 40 9.22 13.21 -11.89
C TYR A 40 10.07 13.58 -10.68
N PRO A 41 11.37 13.23 -10.63
CA PRO A 41 12.16 13.41 -9.41
C PRO A 41 12.31 14.86 -8.97
N HIS A 42 12.21 15.82 -9.90
CA HIS A 42 12.26 17.26 -9.62
C HIS A 42 11.02 17.78 -8.88
N LEU A 43 9.91 17.04 -8.85
CA LEU A 43 8.68 17.39 -8.12
C LEU A 43 8.69 16.92 -6.65
N THR A 44 9.81 16.36 -6.17
CA THR A 44 9.91 15.90 -4.78
C THR A 44 9.70 17.05 -3.80
N VAL A 45 8.84 16.81 -2.81
CA VAL A 45 8.60 17.70 -1.69
C VAL A 45 9.32 17.20 -0.45
N TYR A 46 9.67 18.13 0.44
CA TYR A 46 10.42 17.88 1.66
C TYR A 46 9.81 18.62 2.83
N ASN A 47 9.85 18.02 4.02
CA ASN A 47 9.45 18.66 5.27
C ASN A 47 10.65 18.82 6.21
N GLY A 48 10.59 19.86 7.05
CA GLY A 48 11.62 20.16 8.05
C GLY A 48 12.69 21.15 7.57
N ARG A 49 13.47 21.65 8.53
CA ARG A 49 14.70 22.41 8.26
C ARG A 49 15.90 21.67 8.85
N PRO A 50 17.06 21.66 8.17
CA PRO A 50 18.29 21.18 8.77
C PRO A 50 18.56 21.94 10.06
N ASP A 51 18.70 21.23 11.18
CA ASP A 51 19.24 21.78 12.42
C ASP A 51 20.69 21.29 12.52
N PRO A 52 21.70 22.15 12.34
CA PRO A 52 23.10 21.72 12.40
C PRO A 52 23.54 21.28 13.81
N THR A 53 22.74 21.58 14.85
CA THR A 53 23.09 21.34 16.26
C THR A 53 22.51 20.03 16.82
N LYS A 54 21.57 19.43 16.09
CA LYS A 54 20.92 18.16 16.46
C LYS A 54 21.00 17.27 15.22
N ASN A 55 21.38 16.01 15.35
CA ASN A 55 21.29 15.04 14.25
C ASN A 55 19.82 14.71 13.88
N VAL A 56 18.91 15.69 13.94
CA VAL A 56 17.45 15.61 13.75
C VAL A 56 16.96 16.93 13.13
N TYR A 57 15.99 16.86 12.22
CA TYR A 57 15.34 18.05 11.64
C TYR A 57 14.43 18.73 12.66
N SER A 58 14.51 20.06 12.75
CA SER A 58 13.62 20.87 13.57
C SER A 58 12.37 21.34 12.78
N GLY A 59 11.28 21.68 13.48
CA GLY A 59 10.08 22.26 12.87
C GLY A 59 9.10 21.26 12.21
N GLY A 60 9.09 20.00 12.66
CA GLY A 60 8.14 18.97 12.18
C GLY A 60 8.66 18.08 11.05
N GLY A 61 9.96 18.04 10.75
CA GLY A 61 10.50 17.26 9.61
C GLY A 61 10.51 15.73 9.75
N GLY A 62 9.82 15.15 10.73
CA GLY A 62 9.86 13.70 11.01
C GLY A 62 9.30 12.84 9.87
N GLU A 63 8.39 13.39 9.08
CA GLU A 63 7.62 12.74 8.02
C GLU A 63 7.28 13.76 6.93
N CYS A 64 7.01 13.29 5.72
CA CYS A 64 6.63 14.12 4.59
C CYS A 64 5.62 13.41 3.68
N GLY A 65 4.49 12.97 4.21
CA GLY A 65 3.43 12.44 3.36
C GLY A 65 2.66 13.56 2.64
N ILE A 66 2.05 13.23 1.51
CA ILE A 66 1.18 14.12 0.74
C ILE A 66 -0.28 13.76 1.05
N GLY A 67 -0.92 14.52 1.94
CA GLY A 67 -2.22 14.15 2.52
C GLY A 67 -3.43 14.46 1.64
N ALA A 68 -3.26 15.34 0.65
CA ALA A 68 -4.30 15.72 -0.31
C ALA A 68 -3.69 16.16 -1.64
N VAL A 69 -4.32 15.79 -2.75
CA VAL A 69 -4.00 16.23 -4.11
C VAL A 69 -5.28 16.56 -4.89
N VAL A 70 -5.38 17.81 -5.38
CA VAL A 70 -6.60 18.33 -6.01
C VAL A 70 -6.31 19.20 -7.24
N PRO A 71 -6.87 18.87 -8.41
CA PRO A 71 -6.95 19.77 -9.56
C PRO A 71 -7.88 20.95 -9.26
N TRP A 72 -7.39 22.18 -9.35
CA TRP A 72 -8.21 23.38 -9.17
C TRP A 72 -7.56 24.60 -9.82
N ALA A 73 -8.38 25.49 -10.41
CA ALA A 73 -7.93 26.73 -11.04
C ALA A 73 -6.77 26.52 -12.06
N GLY A 74 -6.84 25.45 -12.86
CA GLY A 74 -5.84 25.11 -13.88
C GLY A 74 -4.52 24.53 -13.35
N LYS A 75 -4.38 24.34 -12.04
CA LYS A 75 -3.17 23.80 -11.40
C LYS A 75 -3.48 22.52 -10.64
N LEU A 76 -2.43 21.80 -10.27
CA LEU A 76 -2.50 20.70 -9.32
C LEU A 76 -2.03 21.20 -7.94
N TRP A 77 -2.90 21.15 -6.95
CA TRP A 77 -2.60 21.56 -5.58
C TRP A 77 -2.32 20.34 -4.72
N LEU A 78 -1.32 20.42 -3.86
CA LEU A 78 -1.07 19.40 -2.86
C LEU A 78 -0.59 20.01 -1.54
N ILE A 79 -0.82 19.28 -0.45
CA ILE A 79 -0.34 19.66 0.90
C ILE A 79 0.48 18.51 1.47
N THR A 80 1.64 18.85 2.05
CA THR A 80 2.44 17.89 2.80
C THR A 80 2.07 17.93 4.29
N TYR A 81 2.26 16.83 5.01
CA TYR A 81 2.08 16.80 6.46
C TYR A 81 3.30 16.25 7.19
N PRO A 82 3.59 16.78 8.40
CA PRO A 82 4.52 16.22 9.37
C PRO A 82 3.81 15.29 10.37
N PRO A 83 4.56 14.60 11.26
CA PRO A 83 3.93 13.83 12.31
C PRO A 83 3.43 14.77 13.42
N HIS A 84 2.14 14.68 13.73
CA HIS A 84 1.47 15.28 14.88
C HIS A 84 1.79 16.78 15.17
N MET A 85 1.34 17.68 14.28
CA MET A 85 1.44 19.15 14.44
C MET A 85 0.07 19.82 14.39
N THR A 86 -0.38 20.40 15.52
CA THR A 86 -1.74 20.97 15.69
C THR A 86 -1.82 22.49 15.57
N ARG A 87 -0.68 23.20 15.55
CA ARG A 87 -0.60 24.69 15.61
C ARG A 87 0.30 25.28 14.52
N GLY A 88 0.36 24.61 13.37
CA GLY A 88 1.24 24.95 12.26
C GLY A 88 2.65 24.37 12.36
N SER A 89 3.37 24.36 11.24
CA SER A 89 4.70 23.76 11.09
C SER A 89 5.40 24.20 9.79
N SER A 90 6.51 23.54 9.44
CA SER A 90 7.35 23.91 8.30
C SER A 90 6.92 23.34 6.95
N ASP A 91 6.02 22.37 6.94
CA ASP A 91 5.36 21.82 5.75
C ASP A 91 4.60 22.91 4.97
N LYS A 92 4.24 22.59 3.73
CA LYS A 92 3.82 23.59 2.74
C LYS A 92 2.58 23.15 1.98
N LEU A 93 1.82 24.16 1.58
CA LEU A 93 0.94 24.07 0.43
C LEU A 93 1.79 24.28 -0.82
N TRP A 94 1.62 23.41 -1.81
CA TRP A 94 2.30 23.50 -3.09
C TRP A 94 1.30 23.60 -4.24
N GLU A 95 1.73 24.25 -5.31
CA GLU A 95 1.09 24.18 -6.61
C GLU A 95 2.07 23.61 -7.65
N ILE A 96 1.54 22.83 -8.59
CA ILE A 96 2.23 22.38 -9.80
C ILE A 96 1.44 22.93 -10.98
N ASP A 97 2.12 23.69 -11.84
CA ASP A 97 1.53 24.23 -13.05
C ASP A 97 1.63 23.30 -14.25
N GLU A 98 1.07 23.73 -15.38
CA GLU A 98 1.04 22.94 -16.61
C GLU A 98 2.43 22.66 -17.23
N GLN A 99 3.47 23.38 -16.80
CA GLN A 99 4.87 23.13 -17.19
C GLN A 99 5.60 22.23 -16.18
N LEU A 100 4.88 21.62 -15.22
CA LEU A 100 5.43 20.81 -14.12
C LEU A 100 6.42 21.62 -13.27
N ARG A 101 6.17 22.91 -13.06
CA ARG A 101 6.93 23.72 -12.10
C ARG A 101 6.25 23.66 -10.74
N LEU A 102 6.99 23.17 -9.75
CA LEU A 102 6.56 23.08 -8.36
C LEU A 102 6.85 24.41 -7.64
N THR A 103 5.85 25.00 -7.00
CA THR A 103 5.97 26.26 -6.25
C THR A 103 5.40 26.11 -4.84
N ALA A 104 6.20 26.41 -3.82
CA ALA A 104 5.72 26.55 -2.45
C ALA A 104 4.92 27.84 -2.30
N ARG A 105 3.73 27.75 -1.72
CA ARG A 105 2.86 28.90 -1.50
C ARG A 105 3.32 29.72 -0.28
N PRO A 106 3.55 31.04 -0.40
CA PRO A 106 3.98 31.89 0.72
C PRO A 106 2.94 31.95 1.84
N GLU A 107 1.67 31.66 1.54
CA GLU A 107 0.56 31.63 2.51
C GLU A 107 0.64 30.43 3.47
N SER A 108 1.58 29.51 3.27
CA SER A 108 1.70 28.27 4.05
C SER A 108 1.90 28.52 5.55
N VAL A 109 0.95 28.04 6.36
CA VAL A 109 0.98 28.04 7.84
C VAL A 109 1.38 26.68 8.44
N GLY A 110 1.39 25.65 7.60
CA GLY A 110 1.72 24.27 7.94
C GLY A 110 0.71 23.58 8.86
N GLY A 111 1.00 22.33 9.22
CA GLY A 111 0.27 21.49 10.18
C GLY A 111 0.07 20.08 9.64
N THR A 112 -0.38 19.14 10.48
CA THR A 112 -0.73 17.80 9.98
C THR A 112 -2.14 17.82 9.40
N HIS A 113 -2.22 17.97 8.07
CA HIS A 113 -3.49 18.15 7.37
C HIS A 113 -3.64 17.20 6.18
N ALA A 114 -4.85 16.68 5.98
CA ALA A 114 -5.20 15.79 4.85
C ALA A 114 -6.63 16.02 4.33
N ASN A 115 -7.34 17.02 4.87
CA ASN A 115 -8.67 17.36 4.40
C ASN A 115 -8.61 18.04 3.03
N ARG A 116 -9.62 17.75 2.20
CA ARG A 116 -9.92 18.53 0.99
C ARG A 116 -11.42 18.54 0.69
N MET A 117 -11.89 19.62 0.09
CA MET A 117 -13.23 19.78 -0.45
C MET A 117 -13.23 20.85 -1.54
N ILE A 118 -13.86 20.60 -2.67
CA ILE A 118 -14.27 21.66 -3.60
C ILE A 118 -15.67 22.10 -3.16
N HIS A 119 -15.76 23.26 -2.51
CA HIS A 119 -17.00 23.79 -2.00
C HIS A 119 -17.76 24.50 -3.12
N ARG A 120 -18.81 23.86 -3.64
CA ARG A 120 -19.58 24.34 -4.81
C ARG A 120 -20.22 25.70 -4.56
N GLU A 121 -20.74 25.92 -3.36
CA GLU A 121 -21.48 27.11 -2.98
C GLU A 121 -20.61 28.37 -2.98
N SER A 122 -19.36 28.27 -2.52
CA SER A 122 -18.42 29.41 -2.53
C SER A 122 -17.44 29.40 -3.71
N ARG A 123 -17.45 28.34 -4.54
CA ARG A 123 -16.51 28.11 -5.64
C ARG A 123 -15.06 28.20 -5.18
N GLN A 124 -14.75 27.48 -4.12
CA GLN A 124 -13.42 27.45 -3.53
C GLN A 124 -12.94 26.02 -3.32
N LEU A 125 -11.66 25.78 -3.60
CA LEU A 125 -10.96 24.62 -3.06
C LEU A 125 -10.59 24.93 -1.61
N ILE A 126 -11.04 24.05 -0.71
CA ILE A 126 -10.58 23.96 0.67
C ILE A 126 -9.59 22.80 0.71
N ILE A 127 -8.34 23.05 1.05
CA ILE A 127 -7.29 22.03 1.20
C ILE A 127 -6.47 22.37 2.44
N GLY A 128 -6.40 21.48 3.42
CA GLY A 128 -5.84 21.86 4.72
C GLY A 128 -6.57 23.07 5.33
N PRO A 129 -5.85 24.03 5.93
CA PRO A 129 -6.41 25.29 6.43
C PRO A 129 -6.57 26.37 5.35
N TYR A 130 -6.42 26.04 4.06
CA TYR A 130 -6.38 27.01 2.97
C TYR A 130 -7.69 27.02 2.17
N LEU A 131 -8.18 28.22 1.86
CA LEU A 131 -9.30 28.45 0.93
C LEU A 131 -8.76 29.14 -0.31
N ILE A 132 -8.96 28.51 -1.46
CA ILE A 132 -8.39 28.90 -2.74
C ILE A 132 -9.54 29.19 -3.72
N ASP A 133 -9.61 30.43 -4.22
CA ASP A 133 -10.66 30.83 -5.16
C ASP A 133 -10.44 30.29 -6.58
N GLU A 134 -11.39 30.53 -7.48
CA GLU A 134 -11.33 30.11 -8.89
C GLU A 134 -10.17 30.73 -9.69
N LYS A 135 -9.54 31.79 -9.16
CA LYS A 135 -8.37 32.45 -9.75
C LYS A 135 -7.05 31.95 -9.14
N GLY A 136 -7.11 31.07 -8.14
CA GLY A 136 -5.94 30.55 -7.44
C GLY A 136 -5.42 31.46 -6.33
N ASN A 137 -6.19 32.46 -5.87
CA ASN A 137 -5.80 33.27 -4.71
C ASN A 137 -6.01 32.47 -3.42
N VAL A 138 -4.99 32.43 -2.57
CA VAL A 138 -4.97 31.61 -1.35
C VAL A 138 -5.25 32.49 -0.12
N ARG A 139 -6.11 32.01 0.78
CA ARG A 139 -6.26 32.53 2.14
C ARG A 139 -6.07 31.40 3.14
N ALA A 140 -5.43 31.69 4.26
CA ALA A 140 -5.15 30.71 5.31
C ALA A 140 -5.96 31.01 6.58
N LEU A 141 -6.50 29.97 7.22
CA LEU A 141 -7.12 30.02 8.54
C LEU A 141 -6.05 30.20 9.64
N ASP A 142 -6.41 30.83 10.76
CA ASP A 142 -5.54 30.94 11.93
C ASP A 142 -5.47 29.59 12.68
N VAL A 143 -4.54 28.73 12.26
CA VAL A 143 -4.27 27.43 12.89
C VAL A 143 -3.60 27.54 14.26
N LYS A 144 -3.09 28.72 14.63
CA LYS A 144 -2.40 28.91 15.92
C LYS A 144 -3.39 29.14 17.05
N ASN A 145 -4.46 29.89 16.80
CA ASN A 145 -5.38 30.33 17.84
C ASN A 145 -6.84 29.94 17.61
N GLN A 146 -7.29 29.77 16.36
CA GLN A 146 -8.70 29.55 16.05
C GLN A 146 -9.00 28.11 15.63
N LEU A 147 -8.36 27.64 14.55
CA LEU A 147 -8.52 26.27 14.04
C LEU A 147 -7.37 25.37 14.52
N VAL A 148 -7.26 25.18 15.83
CA VAL A 148 -6.21 24.34 16.43
C VAL A 148 -6.56 22.87 16.27
N GLY A 149 -5.69 22.10 15.60
CA GLY A 149 -5.87 20.67 15.38
C GLY A 149 -5.23 20.19 14.09
N ARG A 150 -5.40 18.91 13.79
CA ARG A 150 -4.91 18.22 12.59
C ARG A 150 -6.08 17.93 11.66
N MET A 151 -6.45 18.91 10.83
CA MET A 151 -7.64 18.80 9.98
C MET A 151 -7.53 17.62 8.99
N THR A 152 -8.39 16.61 9.12
CA THR A 152 -8.38 15.39 8.29
C THR A 152 -9.54 15.30 7.32
N ALA A 153 -10.65 15.96 7.61
CA ALA A 153 -11.77 16.09 6.68
C ALA A 153 -12.45 17.46 6.72
N THR A 154 -13.07 17.81 5.60
CA THR A 154 -13.96 18.97 5.46
C THR A 154 -15.26 18.48 4.84
N ALA A 155 -16.40 18.87 5.42
CA ALA A 155 -17.72 18.46 4.95
C ALA A 155 -18.65 19.65 4.79
N ARG A 156 -19.62 19.50 3.89
CA ARG A 156 -20.70 20.47 3.66
C ARG A 156 -21.51 20.69 4.95
N HIS A 157 -21.88 21.94 5.26
CA HIS A 157 -22.67 22.22 6.47
C HIS A 157 -24.12 21.72 6.34
N LEU A 158 -24.71 21.23 7.43
CA LEU A 158 -26.05 20.63 7.42
C LEU A 158 -27.17 21.64 7.13
N THR A 159 -27.07 22.84 7.70
CA THR A 159 -28.17 23.82 7.73
C THR A 159 -27.84 25.16 7.08
N ASP A 160 -26.57 25.39 6.73
CA ASP A 160 -26.06 26.65 6.15
C ASP A 160 -24.91 26.35 5.16
N PRO A 161 -25.15 25.46 4.17
CA PRO A 161 -24.12 25.08 3.21
C PRO A 161 -23.68 26.23 2.30
N ALA A 162 -24.48 27.29 2.19
CA ALA A 162 -24.12 28.46 1.39
C ALA A 162 -22.91 29.21 1.96
N ASN A 163 -22.79 29.26 3.29
CA ASN A 163 -21.80 30.11 3.96
C ASN A 163 -20.79 29.35 4.82
N ARG A 164 -21.07 28.08 5.16
CA ARG A 164 -20.28 27.33 6.15
C ARG A 164 -19.92 25.93 5.68
N VAL A 165 -18.83 25.44 6.26
CA VAL A 165 -18.40 24.03 6.20
C VAL A 165 -18.03 23.54 7.59
N TYR A 166 -18.05 22.22 7.78
CA TYR A 166 -17.45 21.58 8.94
C TYR A 166 -16.01 21.20 8.65
N PHE A 167 -15.13 21.45 9.62
CA PHE A 167 -13.79 20.89 9.68
C PHE A 167 -13.73 19.84 10.79
N TYR A 168 -13.15 18.68 10.47
CA TYR A 168 -12.95 17.60 11.42
C TYR A 168 -11.47 17.40 11.70
N ASP A 169 -11.15 17.38 12.99
CA ASP A 169 -9.81 17.24 13.55
C ASP A 169 -9.47 15.77 13.81
N MET A 170 -8.20 15.38 13.63
CA MET A 170 -7.71 14.06 14.02
C MET A 170 -7.91 13.79 15.51
N GLU A 171 -7.85 14.78 16.40
CA GLU A 171 -8.14 14.56 17.82
C GLU A 171 -9.66 14.40 18.12
N GLY A 172 -10.51 14.72 17.15
CA GLY A 172 -11.97 14.54 17.20
C GLY A 172 -12.77 15.84 17.37
N ALA A 173 -12.12 17.01 17.44
CA ALA A 173 -12.84 18.27 17.47
C ALA A 173 -13.57 18.54 16.14
N VAL A 174 -14.72 19.20 16.23
CA VAL A 174 -15.52 19.64 15.08
C VAL A 174 -15.64 21.15 15.13
N TYR A 175 -15.29 21.79 14.03
CA TYR A 175 -15.40 23.24 13.85
C TYR A 175 -16.38 23.54 12.73
N GLU A 176 -17.14 24.63 12.84
CA GLU A 176 -17.79 25.28 11.71
C GLU A 176 -16.96 26.50 11.29
N VAL A 177 -16.80 26.69 9.98
CA VAL A 177 -16.00 27.79 9.43
C VAL A 177 -16.81 28.51 8.37
N ASN A 178 -16.89 29.83 8.49
CA ASN A 178 -17.47 30.67 7.44
C ASN A 178 -16.48 30.80 6.28
N VAL A 179 -16.88 30.35 5.09
CA VAL A 179 -15.99 30.31 3.92
C VAL A 179 -15.64 31.69 3.35
N HIS A 180 -16.43 32.72 3.67
CA HIS A 180 -16.19 34.09 3.21
C HIS A 180 -15.31 34.87 4.19
N THR A 181 -15.61 34.83 5.49
CA THR A 181 -14.93 35.64 6.51
C THR A 181 -13.79 34.92 7.23
N LEU A 182 -13.69 33.59 7.08
CA LEU A 182 -12.78 32.73 7.81
C LEU A 182 -13.04 32.64 9.33
N ALA A 183 -14.20 33.13 9.79
CA ALA A 183 -14.59 33.00 11.19
C ALA A 183 -14.78 31.52 11.56
N VAL A 184 -14.10 31.08 12.63
CA VAL A 184 -14.12 29.72 13.15
C VAL A 184 -14.94 29.66 14.43
N ASN A 185 -15.84 28.69 14.54
CA ASN A 185 -16.50 28.34 15.80
C ASN A 185 -16.33 26.84 16.09
N LYS A 186 -15.94 26.49 17.31
CA LYS A 186 -15.76 25.10 17.73
C LYS A 186 -17.07 24.56 18.28
N LEU A 187 -17.64 23.57 17.61
CA LEU A 187 -18.91 22.96 17.99
C LEU A 187 -18.72 21.86 19.04
N PHE A 188 -17.72 20.99 18.83
CA PHE A 188 -17.47 19.83 19.68
C PHE A 188 -15.97 19.69 19.95
N GLU A 189 -15.62 19.29 21.18
CA GLU A 189 -14.23 19.00 21.56
C GLU A 189 -13.82 17.57 21.18
N LYS A 190 -14.67 16.58 21.48
CA LYS A 190 -14.52 15.18 21.07
C LYS A 190 -15.88 14.47 21.23
N PRO A 191 -16.77 14.49 20.23
CA PRO A 191 -18.14 14.04 20.40
C PRO A 191 -18.28 12.51 20.46
N VAL A 192 -17.32 11.77 19.90
CA VAL A 192 -17.39 10.30 19.73
C VAL A 192 -16.02 9.64 20.00
N PRO A 193 -15.97 8.34 20.36
CA PRO A 193 -14.74 7.63 20.69
C PRO A 193 -13.89 7.34 19.45
N GLY A 194 -12.78 6.59 19.61
CA GLY A 194 -11.74 6.49 18.60
C GLY A 194 -10.76 7.66 18.70
N TRP A 195 -9.48 7.36 18.51
CA TRP A 195 -8.46 8.36 18.81
C TRP A 195 -8.17 9.28 17.64
N HIS A 196 -8.03 8.74 16.42
CA HIS A 196 -7.71 9.52 15.23
C HIS A 196 -8.93 9.67 14.33
N GLY A 197 -9.49 10.88 14.26
CA GLY A 197 -10.44 11.28 13.23
C GLY A 197 -9.80 11.31 11.85
N LYS A 198 -10.39 10.60 10.88
CA LYS A 198 -9.77 10.37 9.57
C LYS A 198 -10.64 10.88 8.42
N GLY A 199 -11.95 10.70 8.51
CA GLY A 199 -12.88 11.08 7.46
C GLY A 199 -14.15 11.68 8.04
N ALA A 200 -14.78 12.56 7.26
CA ALA A 200 -16.08 13.12 7.59
C ALA A 200 -16.81 13.51 6.31
N TYR A 201 -18.14 13.36 6.31
CA TYR A 201 -18.99 13.66 5.17
C TYR A 201 -20.38 14.07 5.60
N THR A 202 -21.08 14.81 4.76
CA THR A 202 -22.49 15.16 4.99
C THR A 202 -23.35 14.53 3.91
N GLY A 203 -24.38 13.77 4.31
CA GLY A 203 -25.31 13.11 3.39
C GLY A 203 -26.55 12.61 4.12
N GLN A 204 -27.69 12.56 3.43
CA GLN A 204 -28.99 12.12 3.98
C GLN A 204 -29.37 12.79 5.32
N GLY A 205 -29.10 14.10 5.43
CA GLY A 205 -29.41 14.91 6.61
C GLY A 205 -28.52 14.65 7.84
N ARG A 206 -27.33 14.06 7.64
CA ARG A 206 -26.42 13.66 8.72
C ARG A 206 -24.99 14.13 8.43
N PHE A 207 -24.29 14.57 9.47
CA PHE A 207 -22.84 14.74 9.48
C PHE A 207 -22.22 13.45 10.04
N ILE A 208 -21.43 12.75 9.24
CA ILE A 208 -20.89 11.42 9.53
C ILE A 208 -19.39 11.55 9.71
N VAL A 209 -18.84 10.89 10.73
CA VAL A 209 -17.39 10.90 11.04
C VAL A 209 -16.87 9.48 11.21
N ALA A 210 -15.61 9.29 10.84
CA ALA A 210 -14.87 8.04 10.91
C ALA A 210 -13.57 8.24 11.68
N ASN A 211 -13.35 7.40 12.70
CA ASN A 211 -12.13 7.37 13.51
C ASN A 211 -11.49 5.98 13.53
N ASN A 212 -10.18 5.94 13.67
CA ASN A 212 -9.42 4.71 13.95
C ASN A 212 -8.59 4.83 15.25
N GLY A 213 -8.10 3.69 15.72
CA GLY A 213 -7.27 3.56 16.91
C GLY A 213 -7.98 3.85 18.24
N GLU A 214 -7.42 3.34 19.33
CA GLU A 214 -7.80 3.68 20.72
C GLU A 214 -6.60 4.03 21.60
N HIS A 215 -5.41 4.11 21.00
CA HIS A 215 -4.21 4.53 21.71
C HIS A 215 -4.16 6.06 21.75
N ALA A 216 -4.22 6.64 22.95
CA ALA A 216 -4.25 8.09 23.11
C ALA A 216 -2.92 8.75 22.72
N ALA A 217 -2.92 9.49 21.62
CA ALA A 217 -1.99 10.59 21.36
C ALA A 217 -2.58 11.91 21.92
N GLY A 218 -2.61 12.09 23.25
CA GLY A 218 -3.08 13.32 23.90
C GLY A 218 -3.86 13.13 25.20
N SER A 219 -4.44 14.22 25.72
CA SER A 219 -4.98 14.31 27.10
C SER A 219 -6.52 14.33 27.21
N VAL A 220 -7.26 14.32 26.10
CA VAL A 220 -8.74 14.38 26.12
C VAL A 220 -9.32 13.02 26.48
N GLY A 221 -9.95 12.93 27.65
CA GLY A 221 -10.56 11.71 28.15
C GLY A 221 -11.99 11.44 27.62
N TYR A 222 -12.49 10.24 27.88
CA TYR A 222 -13.85 9.79 27.52
C TYR A 222 -14.98 10.63 28.14
N SER A 223 -14.71 11.52 29.11
CA SER A 223 -15.70 12.39 29.75
C SER A 223 -16.28 13.47 28.83
N LYS A 224 -15.65 13.71 27.67
CA LYS A 224 -16.09 14.70 26.68
C LYS A 224 -17.02 14.12 25.61
N LEU A 225 -17.17 12.79 25.58
CA LEU A 225 -17.98 12.12 24.57
C LEU A 225 -19.47 12.44 24.75
N LEU A 226 -20.14 12.68 23.63
CA LEU A 226 -21.60 12.85 23.57
C LEU A 226 -22.31 11.54 23.19
N ALA A 227 -21.60 10.61 22.55
CA ALA A 227 -22.06 9.26 22.29
C ALA A 227 -20.90 8.26 22.36
N GLY A 228 -21.20 7.01 22.74
CA GLY A 228 -20.21 5.95 22.89
C GLY A 228 -19.44 6.00 24.21
N GLY A 229 -18.34 5.25 24.30
CA GLY A 229 -17.57 5.09 25.52
C GLY A 229 -16.23 4.41 25.29
N LYS A 230 -15.66 3.91 26.39
CA LYS A 230 -14.42 3.11 26.36
C LYS A 230 -14.59 1.85 25.50
N PRO A 231 -13.51 1.32 24.89
CA PRO A 231 -13.56 0.04 24.22
C PRO A 231 -14.03 -1.06 25.19
N GLU A 232 -15.00 -1.87 24.76
CA GLU A 232 -15.49 -3.05 25.50
C GLU A 232 -14.73 -4.31 25.08
N SER A 233 -14.11 -4.28 23.89
CA SER A 233 -13.25 -5.33 23.38
C SER A 233 -12.01 -4.78 22.67
N ASP A 234 -11.03 -5.66 22.47
CA ASP A 234 -9.83 -5.43 21.67
C ASP A 234 -10.11 -5.07 20.19
N GLU A 235 -11.33 -5.25 19.70
CA GLU A 235 -11.73 -4.89 18.34
C GLU A 235 -12.32 -3.48 18.24
N ASP A 236 -12.66 -2.84 19.37
CA ASP A 236 -13.32 -1.55 19.41
C ASP A 236 -12.33 -0.40 19.18
N CYS A 237 -11.48 -0.54 18.16
CA CYS A 237 -10.35 0.33 17.86
C CYS A 237 -10.71 1.52 16.96
N GLY A 238 -11.78 2.25 17.25
CA GLY A 238 -12.28 3.34 16.38
C GLY A 238 -13.80 3.44 16.33
N VAL A 239 -14.32 4.32 15.46
CA VAL A 239 -15.77 4.54 15.36
C VAL A 239 -16.21 4.96 13.96
N LEU A 240 -17.41 4.55 13.57
CA LEU A 240 -18.24 5.25 12.60
C LEU A 240 -19.44 5.81 13.35
N ALA A 241 -19.68 7.12 13.25
CA ALA A 241 -20.75 7.80 13.96
C ALA A 241 -21.37 8.91 13.12
N GLU A 242 -22.55 9.35 13.51
CA GLU A 242 -23.30 10.40 12.81
C GLU A 242 -23.99 11.36 13.77
N TRP A 243 -24.22 12.59 13.30
CA TRP A 243 -24.95 13.65 13.97
C TRP A 243 -26.03 14.20 13.05
N ASP A 244 -27.27 14.27 13.54
CA ASP A 244 -28.44 14.74 12.78
C ASP A 244 -28.74 16.24 12.96
N GLY A 245 -27.79 16.99 13.52
CA GLY A 245 -28.01 18.37 13.96
C GLY A 245 -28.52 18.51 15.39
N LYS A 246 -28.88 17.40 16.06
CA LYS A 246 -29.37 17.38 17.45
C LYS A 246 -28.59 16.41 18.33
N GLN A 247 -28.42 15.16 17.91
CA GLN A 247 -27.82 14.10 18.72
C GLN A 247 -26.83 13.25 17.93
N TRP A 248 -25.81 12.74 18.63
CA TRP A 248 -24.82 11.84 18.08
C TRP A 248 -25.26 10.38 18.24
N ARG A 249 -25.01 9.55 17.21
CA ARG A 249 -25.30 8.11 17.20
C ARG A 249 -24.08 7.32 16.76
N ILE A 250 -23.77 6.25 17.50
CA ILE A 250 -22.73 5.29 17.12
C ILE A 250 -23.31 4.28 16.12
N ILE A 251 -22.66 4.12 14.98
CA ILE A 251 -23.05 3.14 13.95
C ILE A 251 -22.24 1.86 14.08
N ALA A 252 -20.93 1.98 14.34
CA ALA A 252 -20.06 0.84 14.58
C ALA A 252 -18.83 1.26 15.39
N ARG A 253 -18.38 0.37 16.28
CA ARG A 253 -17.10 0.50 17.00
C ARG A 253 -16.04 -0.37 16.36
N ARG A 254 -15.44 0.09 15.27
CA ARG A 254 -14.35 -0.58 14.52
C ARG A 254 -13.44 0.51 13.96
N GLN A 255 -12.31 0.15 13.37
CA GLN A 255 -11.42 1.13 12.76
C GLN A 255 -12.05 1.65 11.45
N PHE A 256 -12.19 2.96 11.28
CA PHE A 256 -12.69 3.58 10.05
C PHE A 256 -11.80 4.73 9.57
N LEU A 257 -11.85 5.02 8.28
CA LEU A 257 -10.99 6.00 7.62
C LEU A 257 -11.81 7.01 6.84
N ASP A 258 -12.08 6.75 5.56
CA ASP A 258 -12.80 7.67 4.69
C ASP A 258 -14.30 7.53 4.84
N VAL A 259 -15.00 8.65 4.65
CA VAL A 259 -16.43 8.73 4.45
C VAL A 259 -16.65 9.63 3.24
N THR A 260 -17.38 9.15 2.24
CA THR A 260 -17.61 9.88 0.99
C THR A 260 -18.91 9.42 0.33
N GLY A 261 -19.24 9.94 -0.84
CA GLY A 261 -20.36 9.47 -1.66
C GLY A 261 -20.08 9.70 -3.14
N PRO A 262 -21.09 9.52 -4.01
CA PRO A 262 -20.96 9.76 -5.44
C PRO A 262 -20.49 11.19 -5.78
N GLY A 263 -20.71 12.17 -4.89
CA GLY A 263 -20.22 13.53 -5.06
C GLY A 263 -18.71 13.71 -4.79
N GLY A 264 -18.03 12.70 -4.24
CA GLY A 264 -16.61 12.75 -3.92
C GLY A 264 -16.26 13.98 -3.08
N ILE A 265 -15.20 14.69 -3.48
CA ILE A 265 -14.72 15.89 -2.78
C ILE A 265 -15.60 17.14 -3.01
N GLU A 266 -16.64 17.07 -3.82
CA GLU A 266 -17.56 18.18 -4.05
C GLU A 266 -18.82 18.12 -3.17
N GLY A 267 -19.00 17.03 -2.41
CA GLY A 267 -20.24 16.75 -1.71
C GLY A 267 -21.32 16.15 -2.62
N ASN A 268 -22.22 15.35 -2.02
CA ASN A 268 -23.32 14.72 -2.74
C ASN A 268 -24.16 15.76 -3.49
N ALA A 269 -24.61 15.41 -4.69
CA ALA A 269 -25.40 16.29 -5.54
C ALA A 269 -26.88 16.28 -5.12
N ARG A 270 -27.35 15.15 -4.58
CA ARG A 270 -28.71 14.97 -4.08
C ARG A 270 -28.69 14.57 -2.61
N ASP A 271 -29.74 14.97 -1.88
CA ASP A 271 -29.87 14.64 -0.46
C ASP A 271 -30.05 13.13 -0.21
N ASP A 272 -30.56 12.39 -1.20
CA ASP A 272 -30.79 10.94 -1.16
C ASP A 272 -29.64 10.11 -1.75
N ASP A 273 -28.55 10.74 -2.20
CA ASP A 273 -27.37 10.02 -2.65
C ASP A 273 -26.81 9.13 -1.52
N PRO A 274 -26.29 7.93 -1.83
CA PRO A 274 -25.69 7.07 -0.83
C PRO A 274 -24.44 7.69 -0.21
N VAL A 275 -24.10 7.24 0.99
CA VAL A 275 -22.80 7.52 1.63
C VAL A 275 -22.08 6.19 1.84
N TRP A 276 -20.79 6.18 1.54
CA TRP A 276 -19.89 5.05 1.72
C TRP A 276 -18.87 5.37 2.80
N ALA A 277 -18.58 4.42 3.66
CA ALA A 277 -17.46 4.52 4.59
C ALA A 277 -16.62 3.25 4.55
N ILE A 278 -15.30 3.41 4.63
CA ILE A 278 -14.35 2.30 4.62
C ILE A 278 -13.63 2.18 5.96
N GLY A 279 -13.44 0.93 6.38
CA GLY A 279 -12.82 0.59 7.64
C GLY A 279 -12.29 -0.83 7.61
N TRP A 280 -11.95 -1.36 8.78
CA TRP A 280 -11.50 -2.75 8.90
C TRP A 280 -11.68 -3.29 10.31
N ASP A 281 -11.65 -4.61 10.39
CA ASP A 281 -11.47 -5.36 11.62
C ASP A 281 -10.39 -6.43 11.42
N LYS A 282 -10.21 -7.34 12.38
CA LYS A 282 -9.22 -8.43 12.24
C LYS A 282 -9.50 -9.36 11.05
N ARG A 283 -10.74 -9.41 10.54
CA ARG A 283 -11.19 -10.37 9.53
C ARG A 283 -10.97 -9.83 8.13
N SER A 284 -11.37 -8.58 7.88
CA SER A 284 -11.47 -8.04 6.52
C SER A 284 -11.53 -6.51 6.52
N VAL A 285 -11.46 -5.92 5.33
CA VAL A 285 -11.94 -4.55 5.10
C VAL A 285 -13.46 -4.54 5.26
N LEU A 286 -13.99 -3.44 5.79
CA LEU A 286 -15.42 -3.13 5.92
C LEU A 286 -15.77 -2.02 4.94
N LEU A 287 -16.81 -2.24 4.13
CA LEU A 287 -17.48 -1.21 3.35
C LEU A 287 -18.88 -1.01 3.93
N LYS A 288 -19.11 0.15 4.52
CA LYS A 288 -20.41 0.57 5.03
C LYS A 288 -21.12 1.39 3.96
N LEU A 289 -22.39 1.07 3.73
CA LEU A 289 -23.27 1.79 2.82
C LEU A 289 -24.44 2.38 3.62
N LEU A 290 -24.60 3.70 3.61
CA LEU A 290 -25.82 4.38 4.02
C LEU A 290 -26.67 4.62 2.76
N ASP A 291 -27.82 3.96 2.69
CA ASP A 291 -28.76 4.09 1.59
C ASP A 291 -30.19 4.07 2.12
N GLY A 292 -31.05 4.99 1.65
CA GLY A 292 -32.42 5.14 2.16
C GLY A 292 -32.51 5.33 3.69
N GLY A 293 -31.51 5.96 4.31
CA GLY A 293 -31.43 6.16 5.76
C GLY A 293 -31.01 4.93 6.58
N GLN A 294 -30.61 3.84 5.92
CA GLN A 294 -30.20 2.58 6.56
C GLN A 294 -28.74 2.22 6.26
N TRP A 295 -28.04 1.69 7.28
CA TRP A 295 -26.66 1.23 7.16
C TRP A 295 -26.58 -0.26 6.82
N PHE A 296 -25.77 -0.61 5.82
CA PHE A 296 -25.44 -1.97 5.40
C PHE A 296 -23.93 -2.20 5.47
N THR A 297 -23.50 -3.45 5.68
CA THR A 297 -22.08 -3.83 5.68
C THR A 297 -21.79 -4.82 4.56
N TYR A 298 -20.68 -4.59 3.85
CA TYR A 298 -20.03 -5.53 2.96
C TYR A 298 -18.57 -5.69 3.39
N ARG A 299 -17.96 -6.82 3.02
CA ARG A 299 -16.57 -7.15 3.38
C ARG A 299 -15.72 -7.31 2.13
N LEU A 300 -14.47 -6.86 2.21
CA LEU A 300 -13.48 -7.05 1.15
C LEU A 300 -12.20 -7.67 1.71
N PRO A 301 -11.48 -8.48 0.93
CA PRO A 301 -10.19 -9.02 1.35
C PRO A 301 -9.14 -7.91 1.51
N LYS A 302 -8.18 -8.15 2.41
CA LYS A 302 -6.98 -7.32 2.60
C LYS A 302 -5.85 -7.85 1.74
N ALA A 303 -5.13 -7.00 1.02
CA ALA A 303 -3.95 -7.41 0.26
C ALA A 303 -2.64 -7.32 1.04
N SER A 304 -2.66 -6.63 2.18
CA SER A 304 -1.53 -6.47 3.08
C SER A 304 -1.98 -6.44 4.53
N HIS A 305 -1.15 -7.01 5.41
CA HIS A 305 -1.28 -6.92 6.86
C HIS A 305 -0.52 -5.74 7.48
N ALA A 306 0.19 -4.95 6.66
CA ALA A 306 0.96 -3.81 7.16
C ALA A 306 0.07 -2.66 7.67
N TYR A 307 -1.23 -2.72 7.40
CA TYR A 307 -2.24 -1.75 7.79
C TYR A 307 -3.08 -2.19 9.00
N ASP A 308 -2.72 -3.29 9.68
CA ASP A 308 -3.52 -3.88 10.76
C ASP A 308 -3.25 -3.40 12.21
N PRO A 309 -2.35 -2.45 12.54
CA PRO A 309 -2.10 -2.16 13.94
C PRO A 309 -3.34 -1.56 14.63
N LYS A 310 -3.53 -1.93 15.90
CA LYS A 310 -4.65 -1.46 16.73
C LYS A 310 -4.58 0.04 17.05
N HIS A 311 -3.40 0.66 16.95
CA HIS A 311 -3.25 2.10 17.21
C HIS A 311 -3.65 2.99 16.02
N GLY A 312 -3.75 2.44 14.80
CA GLY A 312 -4.28 3.14 13.62
C GLY A 312 -3.34 4.15 12.94
N TRP A 313 -2.04 4.17 13.27
CA TRP A 313 -1.07 5.09 12.64
C TRP A 313 -0.72 4.68 11.22
N TYR A 314 -0.62 3.38 10.95
CA TYR A 314 -0.18 2.83 9.66
C TYR A 314 -1.30 2.87 8.61
N THR A 315 -2.29 3.75 8.74
CA THR A 315 -3.34 3.86 7.73
C THR A 315 -3.72 5.32 7.57
N GLU A 316 -3.01 5.96 6.65
CA GLU A 316 -3.14 7.37 6.35
C GLU A 316 -4.04 7.57 5.14
N TRP A 317 -5.32 7.70 5.49
CA TRP A 317 -6.42 8.15 4.65
C TRP A 317 -6.56 7.50 3.25
N PRO A 318 -6.59 6.17 3.13
CA PRO A 318 -7.12 5.51 1.93
C PRO A 318 -8.49 6.08 1.54
N ARG A 319 -8.82 6.10 0.25
CA ARG A 319 -9.95 6.89 -0.30
C ARG A 319 -10.86 6.09 -1.23
N ILE A 320 -12.09 6.56 -1.38
CA ILE A 320 -12.94 6.27 -2.57
C ILE A 320 -13.12 7.58 -3.35
N ARG A 321 -12.65 7.63 -4.61
CA ARG A 321 -12.78 8.83 -5.47
C ARG A 321 -12.65 8.47 -6.95
N GLU A 322 -13.11 9.38 -7.82
CA GLU A 322 -12.78 9.35 -9.24
C GLU A 322 -11.26 9.54 -9.46
N ALA A 323 -10.63 8.59 -10.17
CA ALA A 323 -9.20 8.58 -10.48
C ALA A 323 -8.91 8.87 -11.97
N ALA A 324 -9.92 8.73 -12.83
CA ALA A 324 -9.94 9.14 -14.24
C ALA A 324 -11.41 9.35 -14.66
N PRO A 325 -11.70 10.04 -15.79
CA PRO A 325 -13.08 10.34 -16.18
C PRO A 325 -13.96 9.08 -16.25
N GLY A 326 -15.00 9.03 -15.42
CA GLY A 326 -15.92 7.89 -15.28
C GLY A 326 -15.33 6.65 -14.60
N LYS A 327 -14.09 6.70 -14.12
CA LYS A 327 -13.35 5.59 -13.52
C LYS A 327 -13.03 5.91 -12.06
N TRP A 328 -13.72 5.19 -11.18
CA TRP A 328 -13.59 5.35 -9.74
C TRP A 328 -12.71 4.24 -9.16
N LEU A 329 -11.96 4.63 -8.13
CA LEU A 329 -11.00 3.80 -7.44
C LEU A 329 -11.34 3.84 -5.95
N MET A 330 -11.32 2.68 -5.33
CA MET A 330 -11.17 2.57 -3.89
C MET A 330 -9.79 2.00 -3.60
N ASP A 331 -9.02 2.69 -2.76
CA ASP A 331 -7.81 2.13 -2.17
C ASP A 331 -8.11 1.74 -0.72
N MET A 332 -7.69 0.54 -0.30
CA MET A 332 -7.70 0.13 1.11
C MET A 332 -6.84 -1.13 1.32
N HIS A 333 -6.06 -1.18 2.41
CA HIS A 333 -5.25 -2.34 2.80
C HIS A 333 -4.34 -2.90 1.68
N GLY A 334 -3.70 -2.01 0.93
CA GLY A 334 -2.76 -2.36 -0.15
C GLY A 334 -3.43 -2.92 -1.41
N MET A 335 -4.75 -2.73 -1.56
CA MET A 335 -5.52 -3.17 -2.73
C MET A 335 -6.26 -2.00 -3.35
N PHE A 336 -6.10 -1.85 -4.66
CA PHE A 336 -7.01 -1.09 -5.49
C PHE A 336 -8.23 -1.92 -5.86
N PHE A 337 -9.40 -1.32 -5.75
CA PHE A 337 -10.66 -1.86 -6.25
C PHE A 337 -11.25 -0.90 -7.27
N GLU A 338 -11.73 -1.46 -8.39
CA GLU A 338 -12.64 -0.71 -9.26
C GLU A 338 -13.92 -0.49 -8.46
N PHE A 339 -14.31 0.77 -8.28
CA PHE A 339 -15.47 1.12 -7.47
C PHE A 339 -16.58 1.66 -8.36
N PRO A 340 -17.82 1.14 -8.31
CA PRO A 340 -18.91 1.66 -9.12
C PRO A 340 -19.47 2.94 -8.46
N PRO A 341 -19.49 4.10 -9.13
CA PRO A 341 -20.01 5.34 -8.54
C PRO A 341 -21.51 5.26 -8.23
N GLY A 342 -22.23 4.30 -8.81
CA GLY A 342 -23.64 4.01 -8.53
C GLY A 342 -23.89 3.07 -7.35
N PHE A 343 -22.86 2.64 -6.60
CA PHE A 343 -22.99 1.63 -5.54
C PHE A 343 -24.09 1.97 -4.53
N ARG A 344 -25.16 1.18 -4.55
CA ARG A 344 -26.34 1.34 -3.68
C ARG A 344 -27.00 0.00 -3.39
N ARG A 345 -27.98 -0.02 -2.49
CA ARG A 345 -28.70 -1.24 -2.11
C ARG A 345 -29.39 -1.84 -3.35
N GLY A 346 -29.18 -3.13 -3.60
CA GLY A 346 -29.71 -3.82 -4.79
C GLY A 346 -28.99 -3.52 -6.10
N GLN A 347 -27.92 -2.69 -6.08
CA GLN A 347 -27.05 -2.40 -7.23
C GLN A 347 -25.59 -2.34 -6.74
N THR A 348 -25.07 -3.49 -6.34
CA THR A 348 -23.72 -3.65 -5.76
C THR A 348 -22.72 -4.30 -6.71
N ALA A 349 -23.12 -4.59 -7.95
CA ALA A 349 -22.22 -5.07 -9.01
C ALA A 349 -21.28 -3.97 -9.52
N GLY A 350 -20.21 -4.39 -10.18
CA GLY A 350 -19.15 -3.49 -10.70
C GLY A 350 -18.01 -3.25 -9.72
N LEU A 351 -18.20 -3.53 -8.43
CA LEU A 351 -17.10 -3.56 -7.45
C LEU A 351 -16.27 -4.83 -7.65
N GLN A 352 -14.96 -4.69 -7.86
CA GLN A 352 -14.03 -5.81 -8.01
C GLN A 352 -12.59 -5.43 -7.70
N ALA A 353 -11.76 -6.40 -7.34
CA ALA A 353 -10.32 -6.18 -7.16
C ALA A 353 -9.63 -5.80 -8.49
N LEU A 354 -8.80 -4.76 -8.46
CA LEU A 354 -8.04 -4.24 -9.59
C LEU A 354 -6.58 -4.71 -9.55
N ALA A 355 -5.84 -4.38 -8.48
CA ALA A 355 -4.44 -4.79 -8.29
C ALA A 355 -4.02 -4.54 -6.84
N SER A 356 -3.15 -5.39 -6.27
CA SER A 356 -2.45 -5.01 -5.04
C SER A 356 -1.36 -3.99 -5.34
N HIS A 357 -0.90 -3.24 -4.35
CA HIS A 357 0.22 -2.32 -4.48
C HIS A 357 1.16 -2.35 -3.27
N LEU A 358 2.32 -1.73 -3.41
CA LEU A 358 3.35 -1.57 -2.39
C LEU A 358 3.51 -0.10 -1.95
N ARG A 359 3.16 0.84 -2.82
CA ARG A 359 3.21 2.28 -2.53
C ARG A 359 2.29 2.63 -1.37
N TYR A 360 2.72 3.51 -0.47
CA TYR A 360 1.79 4.11 0.48
C TYR A 360 0.95 5.15 -0.26
N VAL A 361 -0.39 5.00 -0.32
CA VAL A 361 -1.29 5.88 -1.09
C VAL A 361 -2.25 6.65 -0.18
N PRO A 362 -1.98 7.94 0.12
CA PRO A 362 -2.90 8.76 0.95
C PRO A 362 -4.02 9.47 0.17
N ASP A 363 -3.81 9.73 -1.13
CA ASP A 363 -4.82 10.37 -1.99
C ASP A 363 -4.49 10.19 -3.48
N PHE A 364 -5.48 10.45 -4.34
CA PHE A 364 -5.33 10.43 -5.79
C PHE A 364 -6.36 11.32 -6.49
N CYS A 365 -6.07 11.70 -7.74
CA CYS A 365 -6.98 12.46 -8.58
C CYS A 365 -6.68 12.26 -10.08
N HIS A 366 -7.55 12.79 -10.93
CA HIS A 366 -7.26 12.92 -12.36
C HIS A 366 -6.78 14.34 -12.69
N TRP A 367 -5.67 14.48 -13.42
CA TRP A 367 -5.19 15.78 -13.90
C TRP A 367 -4.55 15.65 -15.28
N ARG A 368 -5.01 16.49 -16.22
CA ARG A 368 -4.45 16.61 -17.58
C ARG A 368 -4.27 15.28 -18.32
N GLY A 369 -5.26 14.39 -18.22
CA GLY A 369 -5.23 13.10 -18.91
C GLY A 369 -4.52 11.99 -18.14
N GLU A 370 -3.91 12.29 -16.99
CA GLU A 370 -3.21 11.31 -16.16
C GLU A 370 -3.93 11.10 -14.82
N THR A 371 -3.84 9.88 -14.30
CA THR A 371 -4.12 9.56 -12.90
C THR A 371 -2.88 9.93 -12.08
N ILE A 372 -3.08 10.72 -11.04
CA ILE A 372 -2.05 11.18 -10.12
C ILE A 372 -2.25 10.49 -8.78
N ILE A 373 -1.20 9.85 -8.26
CA ILE A 373 -1.23 9.13 -6.98
C ILE A 373 -0.19 9.75 -6.03
N ALA A 374 -0.67 10.23 -4.89
CA ALA A 374 0.16 10.76 -3.82
C ALA A 374 0.91 9.65 -3.07
N ALA A 375 1.90 10.02 -2.26
CA ALA A 375 2.59 9.07 -1.40
C ALA A 375 3.06 9.64 -0.07
N ASP A 376 3.44 8.69 0.79
CA ASP A 376 4.35 8.88 1.90
C ASP A 376 5.57 7.93 1.75
N ASP A 377 6.60 8.42 1.05
CA ASP A 377 7.70 7.59 0.55
C ASP A 377 8.81 7.37 1.58
N THR A 378 9.24 8.41 2.31
CA THR A 378 10.35 8.30 3.26
C THR A 378 10.16 9.26 4.43
N SER A 379 10.03 8.69 5.62
CA SER A 379 10.11 9.40 6.90
C SER A 379 11.49 9.18 7.55
N ILE A 380 11.87 10.07 8.48
CA ILE A 380 13.06 9.90 9.35
C ILE A 380 12.69 9.39 10.75
N MET A 381 11.40 9.17 11.04
CA MET A 381 10.91 8.86 12.39
C MET A 381 11.61 7.66 13.02
N ALA A 382 11.52 6.50 12.35
CA ALA A 382 12.12 5.25 12.78
C ALA A 382 12.99 4.62 11.67
N ASN A 383 13.44 5.47 10.74
CA ASN A 383 14.30 5.08 9.63
C ASN A 383 15.71 5.66 9.84
N PRO A 384 16.63 4.91 10.45
CA PRO A 384 17.98 5.41 10.74
C PRO A 384 18.82 5.68 9.49
N MET A 385 18.39 5.16 8.33
CA MET A 385 19.09 5.27 7.06
C MET A 385 18.58 6.43 6.19
N ALA A 386 17.55 7.16 6.62
CA ALA A 386 17.10 8.37 5.95
C ALA A 386 17.60 9.60 6.70
N GLY A 387 18.15 10.56 5.95
CA GLY A 387 18.55 11.85 6.51
C GLY A 387 17.46 12.90 6.45
N LEU A 388 16.53 12.84 5.49
CA LEU A 388 15.50 13.87 5.27
C LEU A 388 14.19 13.22 4.80
N SER A 389 13.07 13.66 5.36
CA SER A 389 11.74 13.17 4.96
C SER A 389 11.33 13.76 3.62
N GLN A 390 10.82 12.92 2.72
CA GLN A 390 10.51 13.29 1.35
C GLN A 390 9.44 12.40 0.75
N SER A 391 8.63 12.96 -0.15
CA SER A 391 7.67 12.23 -0.96
C SER A 391 7.52 12.83 -2.35
N ASN A 392 6.92 12.06 -3.25
CA ASN A 392 6.61 12.49 -4.60
C ASN A 392 5.26 11.95 -5.08
N LEU A 393 4.86 12.36 -6.29
CA LEU A 393 3.67 11.90 -6.97
C LEU A 393 4.05 10.87 -8.04
N TRP A 394 3.15 9.90 -8.25
CA TRP A 394 3.14 9.07 -9.45
C TRP A 394 2.14 9.63 -10.46
N PHE A 395 2.56 9.71 -11.72
CA PHE A 395 1.76 10.11 -12.88
C PHE A 395 1.68 8.91 -13.81
N GLY A 396 0.49 8.58 -14.30
CA GLY A 396 0.32 7.56 -15.33
C GLY A 396 -1.13 7.43 -15.74
N ARG A 397 -1.52 6.31 -16.31
CA ARG A 397 -2.91 6.09 -16.71
C ARG A 397 -3.62 5.12 -15.77
N TYR A 398 -4.93 5.26 -15.62
CA TYR A 398 -5.75 4.36 -14.80
C TYR A 398 -5.61 2.89 -15.22
N ASP A 399 -5.54 2.62 -16.53
CA ASP A 399 -5.39 1.27 -17.07
C ASP A 399 -4.01 0.65 -16.78
N GLU A 400 -3.01 1.44 -16.41
CA GLU A 400 -1.69 0.93 -16.01
C GLU A 400 -1.70 0.34 -14.59
N LEU A 401 -2.68 0.68 -13.75
CA LEU A 401 -2.78 0.20 -12.37
C LEU A 401 -2.96 -1.33 -12.30
N VAL A 402 -3.58 -1.95 -13.30
CA VAL A 402 -3.75 -3.41 -13.37
C VAL A 402 -2.41 -4.16 -13.50
N HIS A 403 -1.35 -3.46 -13.92
CA HIS A 403 -0.01 -4.01 -14.09
C HIS A 403 0.89 -3.83 -12.85
N TRP A 404 0.35 -3.32 -11.74
CA TRP A 404 1.07 -3.22 -10.46
C TRP A 404 1.17 -4.61 -9.82
N GLY A 405 0.61 -4.85 -8.64
CA GLY A 405 0.68 -6.18 -8.01
C GLY A 405 -0.39 -7.17 -8.50
N PRO A 406 -0.22 -8.47 -8.21
CA PRO A 406 -1.28 -9.46 -8.43
C PRO A 406 -2.52 -9.11 -7.60
N LYS A 407 -3.69 -9.56 -8.01
CA LYS A 407 -4.89 -9.45 -7.18
C LYS A 407 -4.81 -10.51 -6.10
N SER A 408 -4.13 -10.25 -4.99
CA SER A 408 -3.98 -11.19 -3.90
C SER A 408 -4.59 -10.61 -2.63
N GLY A 409 -5.40 -11.38 -1.93
CA GLY A 409 -5.92 -10.94 -0.65
C GLY A 409 -6.49 -12.04 0.22
N TRP A 410 -6.63 -11.70 1.49
CA TRP A 410 -7.10 -12.60 2.54
C TRP A 410 -8.19 -11.93 3.35
N GLY A 411 -9.13 -12.73 3.82
CA GLY A 411 -10.15 -12.23 4.71
C GLY A 411 -11.39 -13.09 4.68
N GLY A 412 -12.33 -12.78 5.56
CA GLY A 412 -13.59 -13.48 5.54
C GLY A 412 -14.65 -12.83 6.41
N PRO A 413 -15.88 -13.37 6.36
CA PRO A 413 -16.93 -12.95 7.27
C PRO A 413 -16.65 -13.30 8.73
N TRP A 414 -15.93 -14.39 9.01
CA TRP A 414 -15.69 -14.88 10.37
C TRP A 414 -14.25 -15.29 10.60
N LEU A 415 -13.67 -14.88 11.74
CA LEU A 415 -12.37 -15.29 12.23
C LEU A 415 -12.47 -15.64 13.72
N ASN A 416 -12.74 -16.92 13.99
CA ASN A 416 -13.01 -17.44 15.32
C ASN A 416 -14.10 -16.63 16.02
N ASP A 417 -15.29 -16.55 15.42
CA ASP A 417 -16.41 -15.75 15.90
C ASP A 417 -17.58 -16.61 16.37
N LYS A 418 -18.36 -16.08 17.31
CA LYS A 418 -19.63 -16.67 17.69
C LYS A 418 -20.63 -16.44 16.58
N VAL A 419 -21.18 -17.52 16.03
CA VAL A 419 -22.19 -17.50 14.97
C VAL A 419 -23.46 -18.17 15.46
N ARG A 420 -24.60 -17.74 14.92
CA ARG A 420 -25.91 -18.35 15.21
C ARG A 420 -26.36 -19.23 14.06
N ALA A 421 -27.10 -20.28 14.40
CA ALA A 421 -27.77 -21.15 13.44
C ALA A 421 -28.59 -20.34 12.45
N ASP A 422 -28.48 -20.69 11.18
CA ASP A 422 -29.21 -20.13 10.03
C ASP A 422 -29.08 -18.62 9.81
N GLN A 423 -28.23 -17.93 10.59
CA GLN A 423 -27.92 -16.52 10.38
C GLN A 423 -26.84 -16.38 9.29
N PRO A 424 -27.13 -15.76 8.13
CA PRO A 424 -26.12 -15.50 7.13
C PRO A 424 -25.10 -14.48 7.63
N SER A 425 -23.85 -14.68 7.23
CA SER A 425 -22.79 -13.71 7.43
C SER A 425 -23.01 -12.44 6.61
N GLU A 426 -22.26 -11.39 6.95
CA GLU A 426 -22.06 -10.26 6.03
C GLU A 426 -21.43 -10.76 4.71
N PRO A 427 -21.80 -10.20 3.54
CA PRO A 427 -21.26 -10.65 2.26
C PRO A 427 -19.79 -10.25 2.07
N LEU A 428 -18.99 -11.18 1.56
CA LEU A 428 -17.59 -10.98 1.20
C LEU A 428 -17.44 -10.89 -0.33
N LEU A 429 -16.70 -9.88 -0.81
CA LEU A 429 -16.38 -9.71 -2.21
C LEU A 429 -15.49 -10.86 -2.71
N ILE A 430 -15.92 -11.52 -3.78
CA ILE A 430 -15.10 -12.52 -4.49
C ILE A 430 -14.89 -12.18 -5.98
N ALA A 431 -15.53 -11.11 -6.48
CA ALA A 431 -15.30 -10.60 -7.83
C ALA A 431 -13.87 -10.08 -8.03
N GLY A 432 -13.33 -10.36 -9.23
CA GLY A 432 -11.97 -10.00 -9.62
C GLY A 432 -10.92 -11.09 -9.34
N PHE A 433 -11.28 -12.18 -8.66
CA PHE A 433 -10.36 -13.27 -8.31
C PHE A 433 -10.61 -14.54 -9.15
N THR A 434 -9.57 -15.20 -9.64
CA THR A 434 -9.67 -16.46 -10.40
C THR A 434 -9.41 -17.70 -9.55
N HIS A 435 -8.58 -17.57 -8.52
CA HIS A 435 -8.27 -18.62 -7.55
C HIS A 435 -8.91 -18.26 -6.21
N ARG A 436 -9.81 -19.11 -5.72
CA ARG A 436 -10.65 -18.81 -4.55
C ARG A 436 -10.71 -20.03 -3.65
N CYS A 437 -10.00 -19.98 -2.52
CA CYS A 437 -10.01 -21.02 -1.51
C CYS A 437 -10.74 -20.52 -0.26
N LEU A 438 -11.88 -21.14 0.07
CA LEU A 438 -12.62 -20.89 1.31
C LEU A 438 -12.24 -21.95 2.34
N HIS A 439 -11.73 -21.51 3.49
CA HIS A 439 -11.46 -22.34 4.66
C HIS A 439 -12.61 -22.23 5.65
N LEU A 440 -13.04 -23.38 6.17
CA LEU A 440 -14.13 -23.52 7.13
C LEU A 440 -13.59 -24.29 8.35
N ALA A 441 -13.80 -23.74 9.54
CA ALA A 441 -13.45 -24.41 10.79
C ALA A 441 -14.45 -24.03 11.89
N HIS A 442 -14.63 -24.91 12.89
CA HIS A 442 -15.46 -24.64 14.06
C HIS A 442 -14.98 -25.35 15.31
N GLN A 443 -15.58 -25.02 16.46
CA GLN A 443 -15.27 -25.60 17.76
C GLN A 443 -16.40 -26.48 18.34
N ALA A 444 -17.52 -26.64 17.63
CA ALA A 444 -18.57 -27.57 18.07
C ALA A 444 -18.07 -29.03 18.11
N ASN A 445 -18.45 -29.76 19.16
CA ASN A 445 -18.12 -31.18 19.39
C ASN A 445 -18.93 -32.18 18.53
N ALA A 446 -19.69 -31.68 17.56
CA ALA A 446 -20.47 -32.46 16.61
C ALA A 446 -20.32 -31.82 15.22
N PRO A 447 -20.55 -32.57 14.12
CA PRO A 447 -20.43 -32.03 12.77
C PRO A 447 -21.31 -30.81 12.55
N VAL A 448 -20.79 -29.78 11.88
CA VAL A 448 -21.53 -28.54 11.53
C VAL A 448 -21.67 -28.46 10.01
N ARG A 449 -22.87 -28.14 9.52
CA ARG A 449 -23.07 -27.85 8.09
C ARG A 449 -22.94 -26.37 7.83
N PHE A 450 -22.03 -26.03 6.94
CA PHE A 450 -21.87 -24.69 6.38
C PHE A 450 -22.60 -24.62 5.04
N THR A 451 -23.58 -23.74 4.92
CA THR A 451 -24.22 -23.42 3.63
C THR A 451 -23.54 -22.18 3.06
N ILE A 452 -22.96 -22.33 1.87
CA ILE A 452 -22.35 -21.25 1.08
C ILE A 452 -23.41 -20.73 0.13
N GLU A 453 -23.61 -19.41 0.13
CA GLU A 453 -24.57 -18.71 -0.73
C GLU A 453 -23.84 -17.64 -1.54
N ILE A 454 -24.25 -17.44 -2.79
CA ILE A 454 -23.64 -16.48 -3.71
C ILE A 454 -24.66 -15.47 -4.21
N ASN A 455 -24.21 -14.28 -4.58
CA ASN A 455 -25.00 -13.26 -5.26
C ASN A 455 -24.31 -12.94 -6.61
N PRO A 456 -24.76 -13.56 -7.71
CA PRO A 456 -24.17 -13.38 -9.04
C PRO A 456 -24.25 -11.98 -9.61
N ARG A 457 -25.33 -11.25 -9.31
CA ARG A 457 -25.67 -9.98 -10.00
C ARG A 457 -25.48 -8.73 -9.16
N GLY A 458 -25.08 -8.86 -7.90
CA GLY A 458 -25.05 -7.73 -6.97
C GLY A 458 -26.45 -7.13 -6.74
N ASP A 459 -27.51 -7.94 -6.85
CA ASP A 459 -28.92 -7.50 -6.76
C ASP A 459 -29.58 -7.92 -5.43
N GLU A 460 -28.77 -8.43 -4.50
CA GLU A 460 -29.13 -8.86 -3.15
C GLU A 460 -29.92 -10.17 -3.07
N LYS A 461 -30.05 -10.87 -4.20
CA LYS A 461 -30.65 -12.18 -4.27
C LYS A 461 -29.55 -13.23 -4.13
N PHE A 462 -29.36 -13.69 -2.90
CA PHE A 462 -28.44 -14.79 -2.60
C PHE A 462 -29.10 -16.13 -2.91
N GLU A 463 -28.37 -17.00 -3.60
CA GLU A 463 -28.78 -18.37 -3.91
C GLU A 463 -27.82 -19.38 -3.27
N PRO A 464 -28.32 -20.55 -2.81
CA PRO A 464 -27.47 -21.62 -2.32
C PRO A 464 -26.51 -22.12 -3.41
N PHE A 465 -25.23 -22.18 -3.09
CA PHE A 465 -24.20 -22.71 -4.00
C PHE A 465 -23.76 -24.12 -3.59
N ARG A 466 -23.38 -24.29 -2.32
CA ARG A 466 -22.85 -25.57 -1.81
C ARG A 466 -23.06 -25.69 -0.31
N THR A 467 -23.34 -26.90 0.16
CA THR A 467 -23.28 -27.22 1.60
C THR A 467 -22.06 -28.10 1.87
N VAL A 468 -21.34 -27.81 2.95
CA VAL A 468 -20.17 -28.57 3.40
C VAL A 468 -20.40 -28.99 4.84
N GLU A 469 -20.36 -30.30 5.09
CA GLU A 469 -20.33 -30.83 6.45
C GLU A 469 -18.89 -30.86 6.94
N VAL A 470 -18.62 -30.17 8.05
CA VAL A 470 -17.31 -30.12 8.70
C VAL A 470 -17.40 -30.99 9.96
N PRO A 471 -16.49 -31.96 10.17
CA PRO A 471 -16.51 -32.81 11.36
C PRO A 471 -16.38 -32.03 12.67
N ALA A 472 -16.72 -32.67 13.80
CA ALA A 472 -16.54 -32.12 15.15
C ALA A 472 -15.14 -31.50 15.33
N GLU A 473 -15.10 -30.26 15.84
CA GLU A 473 -13.88 -29.45 16.05
C GLU A 473 -12.99 -29.34 14.79
N GLY A 474 -13.61 -29.52 13.62
CA GLY A 474 -12.93 -29.87 12.38
C GLY A 474 -12.58 -28.68 11.51
N TYR A 475 -12.02 -29.04 10.36
CA TYR A 475 -11.61 -28.14 9.30
C TYR A 475 -11.95 -28.76 7.95
N ALA A 476 -12.39 -27.92 7.02
CA ALA A 476 -12.51 -28.25 5.61
C ALA A 476 -12.12 -27.04 4.76
N PHE A 477 -11.85 -27.27 3.48
CA PHE A 477 -11.70 -26.20 2.51
C PHE A 477 -12.52 -26.47 1.25
N VAL A 478 -12.82 -25.40 0.52
CA VAL A 478 -13.54 -25.44 -0.74
C VAL A 478 -12.78 -24.58 -1.75
N ILE A 479 -12.37 -25.17 -2.87
CA ILE A 479 -11.93 -24.42 -4.03
C ILE A 479 -13.17 -24.08 -4.86
N LEU A 480 -13.44 -22.79 -5.04
CA LEU A 480 -14.53 -22.33 -5.90
C LEU A 480 -14.06 -22.30 -7.35
N PRO A 481 -14.92 -22.66 -8.32
CA PRO A 481 -14.57 -22.59 -9.74
C PRO A 481 -14.15 -21.17 -10.15
N ALA A 482 -13.14 -21.08 -11.03
CA ALA A 482 -12.63 -19.80 -11.52
C ALA A 482 -13.67 -19.02 -12.34
N ASP A 483 -14.56 -19.75 -13.03
CA ASP A 483 -15.64 -19.24 -13.86
C ASP A 483 -16.94 -18.97 -13.09
N LEU A 484 -16.98 -19.22 -11.77
CA LEU A 484 -18.16 -18.96 -10.93
C LEU A 484 -18.54 -17.46 -11.01
N PRO A 485 -19.69 -17.11 -11.62
CA PRO A 485 -20.11 -15.72 -11.76
C PRO A 485 -20.73 -15.27 -10.43
N ALA A 486 -19.91 -14.72 -9.55
CA ALA A 486 -20.35 -14.26 -8.23
C ALA A 486 -19.67 -12.94 -7.86
N VAL A 487 -20.47 -11.94 -7.49
CA VAL A 487 -19.97 -10.69 -6.91
C VAL A 487 -19.66 -10.95 -5.43
N TRP A 488 -20.64 -11.50 -4.72
CA TRP A 488 -20.57 -11.73 -3.28
C TRP A 488 -20.74 -13.19 -2.91
N LEU A 489 -20.07 -13.58 -1.83
CA LEU A 489 -20.26 -14.84 -1.12
C LEU A 489 -20.62 -14.57 0.33
N ARG A 490 -21.54 -15.37 0.89
CA ARG A 490 -21.80 -15.40 2.33
C ARG A 490 -21.97 -16.84 2.81
N VAL A 491 -21.90 -17.04 4.12
CA VAL A 491 -22.01 -18.36 4.75
C VAL A 491 -23.01 -18.33 5.91
N ARG A 492 -23.67 -19.46 6.16
CA ARG A 492 -24.44 -19.72 7.39
C ARG A 492 -24.13 -21.12 7.92
N THR A 493 -24.30 -21.32 9.22
CA THR A 493 -24.14 -22.62 9.89
C THR A 493 -25.49 -23.16 10.29
N ASP A 494 -25.63 -24.47 10.44
CA ASP A 494 -26.88 -25.10 10.89
C ASP A 494 -27.04 -25.13 12.42
N ARG A 495 -26.09 -24.56 13.17
CA ARG A 495 -26.12 -24.47 14.63
C ARG A 495 -25.24 -23.34 15.15
N ASP A 496 -25.52 -22.91 16.37
CA ASP A 496 -24.66 -21.99 17.09
C ASP A 496 -23.29 -22.63 17.36
N THR A 497 -22.21 -21.90 17.07
CA THR A 497 -20.83 -22.35 17.32
C THR A 497 -19.87 -21.17 17.31
N GLN A 498 -18.64 -21.40 17.78
CA GLN A 498 -17.49 -20.59 17.36
C GLN A 498 -17.03 -21.09 15.99
N ALA A 499 -16.93 -20.22 14.98
CA ALA A 499 -16.59 -20.59 13.61
C ALA A 499 -15.61 -19.61 12.93
N THR A 500 -14.88 -20.13 11.95
CA THR A 500 -14.06 -19.38 11.00
C THR A 500 -14.53 -19.70 9.60
N ALA A 501 -14.71 -18.66 8.78
CA ALA A 501 -14.93 -18.74 7.35
C ALA A 501 -14.02 -17.68 6.72
N TYR A 502 -12.90 -18.12 6.16
CA TYR A 502 -11.80 -17.25 5.74
C TYR A 502 -11.32 -17.64 4.35
N MET A 503 -11.05 -16.67 3.50
CA MET A 503 -10.69 -16.90 2.12
C MET A 503 -9.25 -16.49 1.83
N HIS A 504 -8.59 -17.31 1.01
CA HIS A 504 -7.39 -16.96 0.26
C HIS A 504 -7.82 -16.72 -1.19
N LEU A 505 -7.65 -15.50 -1.67
CA LEU A 505 -8.11 -15.04 -2.98
C LEU A 505 -6.91 -14.58 -3.82
N ARG A 506 -6.80 -15.05 -5.06
CA ARG A 506 -5.70 -14.69 -5.96
C ARG A 506 -6.14 -14.60 -7.42
N SER A 507 -5.57 -13.64 -8.16
CA SER A 507 -5.41 -13.68 -9.61
C SER A 507 -3.98 -13.26 -9.94
N PRO A 508 -3.29 -13.96 -10.85
CA PRO A 508 -1.97 -13.54 -11.33
C PRO A 508 -2.00 -12.11 -11.87
N ARG A 509 -0.88 -11.40 -11.72
CA ARG A 509 -0.65 -10.13 -12.41
C ARG A 509 -0.56 -10.38 -13.93
N PRO A 510 -1.17 -9.55 -14.79
CA PRO A 510 -0.90 -9.58 -16.22
C PRO A 510 0.56 -9.23 -16.48
N VAL A 511 1.33 -10.18 -17.01
CA VAL A 511 2.73 -9.97 -17.40
C VAL A 511 2.76 -9.13 -18.68
N ALA A 512 3.51 -8.04 -18.68
CA ALA A 512 3.68 -7.18 -19.85
C ALA A 512 4.97 -7.53 -20.61
N GLU A 513 4.97 -7.27 -21.91
CA GLU A 513 6.18 -7.39 -22.71
C GLU A 513 7.26 -6.42 -22.18
N GLY A 514 8.46 -6.94 -21.93
CA GLY A 514 9.59 -6.13 -21.49
C GLY A 514 9.76 -6.01 -19.97
N ASP A 515 8.88 -6.60 -19.14
CA ASP A 515 9.01 -6.59 -17.67
C ASP A 515 10.41 -7.05 -17.22
N ALA A 516 10.92 -8.16 -17.76
CA ALA A 516 12.26 -8.63 -17.45
C ALA A 516 13.39 -7.71 -17.98
N LYS A 517 13.16 -7.03 -19.12
CA LYS A 517 14.16 -6.14 -19.74
C LYS A 517 14.41 -4.90 -18.88
N MET A 518 13.40 -4.44 -18.14
CA MET A 518 13.52 -3.32 -17.20
C MET A 518 14.65 -3.49 -16.18
N PHE A 519 15.02 -4.74 -15.85
CA PHE A 519 16.07 -5.06 -14.87
C PHE A 519 17.37 -5.57 -15.52
N ALA A 520 17.54 -5.39 -16.83
CA ALA A 520 18.71 -5.92 -17.57
C ALA A 520 20.04 -5.33 -17.09
N ALA A 521 20.04 -4.09 -16.60
CA ALA A 521 21.22 -3.44 -16.04
C ALA A 521 21.67 -4.03 -14.68
N LEU A 522 20.79 -4.73 -13.95
CA LEU A 522 21.15 -5.39 -12.70
C LEU A 522 22.01 -6.64 -12.99
N ALA A 523 23.08 -6.82 -12.21
CA ALA A 523 23.95 -7.99 -12.32
C ALA A 523 23.18 -9.25 -11.92
N ASP A 524 23.30 -10.30 -12.74
CA ASP A 524 22.79 -11.63 -12.40
C ASP A 524 23.64 -12.24 -11.28
N VAL A 525 23.05 -13.13 -10.49
CA VAL A 525 23.66 -13.71 -9.29
C VAL A 525 24.96 -14.50 -9.58
N ASP A 526 25.18 -14.90 -10.83
CA ASP A 526 26.37 -15.63 -11.29
C ASP A 526 27.44 -14.75 -11.95
N GLU A 527 27.19 -13.45 -12.11
CA GLU A 527 28.16 -12.50 -12.67
C GLU A 527 29.33 -12.27 -11.69
N PRO A 528 30.59 -12.54 -12.09
CA PRO A 528 31.75 -12.32 -11.23
C PRO A 528 32.12 -10.84 -11.10
N ASN A 529 31.73 -10.04 -12.09
CA ASN A 529 32.02 -8.62 -12.17
C ASN A 529 30.74 -7.82 -11.87
N VAL A 530 30.81 -6.93 -10.89
CA VAL A 530 29.63 -6.21 -10.39
C VAL A 530 30.02 -4.84 -9.87
N CYS A 531 29.14 -3.87 -10.08
CA CYS A 531 29.19 -2.56 -9.44
C CYS A 531 28.02 -2.43 -8.47
N GLY A 532 28.25 -1.96 -7.26
CA GLY A 532 27.19 -1.74 -6.28
C GLY A 532 27.73 -1.07 -5.03
N GLY A 533 26.93 -1.03 -3.97
CA GLY A 533 27.37 -0.42 -2.73
C GLY A 533 26.21 0.11 -1.90
N LEU A 534 26.55 0.88 -0.87
CA LEU A 534 25.56 1.39 0.08
C LEU A 534 25.01 2.72 -0.41
N ILE A 535 23.68 2.82 -0.41
CA ILE A 535 22.95 4.02 -0.83
C ILE A 535 22.17 4.62 0.35
N ARG A 536 22.20 5.94 0.46
CA ARG A 536 21.60 6.66 1.58
C ARG A 536 20.94 7.96 1.11
N PRO A 537 19.61 8.11 1.30
CA PRO A 537 18.97 9.43 1.24
C PRO A 537 19.60 10.34 2.30
N GLY A 538 20.34 11.36 1.85
CA GLY A 538 21.17 12.19 2.72
C GLY A 538 20.37 13.09 3.66
N SER A 539 21.09 13.82 4.53
CA SER A 539 20.54 14.96 5.30
C SER A 539 20.56 16.27 4.50
N THR A 540 20.69 16.13 3.19
CA THR A 540 20.56 17.13 2.14
C THR A 540 19.84 16.43 0.98
N PRO A 541 19.24 17.15 0.03
CA PRO A 541 18.47 16.52 -1.05
C PRO A 541 19.21 15.46 -1.90
N PRO A 542 20.54 15.54 -2.15
CA PRO A 542 21.24 14.53 -2.94
C PRO A 542 21.22 13.12 -2.33
N LEU A 543 21.20 12.09 -3.18
CA LEU A 543 21.41 10.70 -2.78
C LEU A 543 22.90 10.43 -2.61
N GLN A 544 23.31 9.87 -1.47
CA GLN A 544 24.70 9.49 -1.22
C GLN A 544 24.94 8.05 -1.65
N TYR A 545 26.05 7.78 -2.34
CA TYR A 545 26.41 6.46 -2.83
C TYR A 545 27.87 6.12 -2.52
N ALA A 546 28.08 5.22 -1.57
CA ALA A 546 29.38 4.61 -1.29
C ALA A 546 29.56 3.39 -2.23
N ALA A 547 30.04 3.67 -3.44
CA ALA A 547 30.14 2.74 -4.53
C ALA A 547 31.38 1.85 -4.42
N GLN A 548 31.24 0.64 -4.95
CA GLN A 548 32.28 -0.36 -5.05
C GLN A 548 32.18 -1.06 -6.40
N VAL A 549 33.33 -1.32 -7.01
CA VAL A 549 33.44 -2.06 -8.26
C VAL A 549 34.32 -3.27 -8.00
N VAL A 550 33.79 -4.45 -8.31
CA VAL A 550 34.54 -5.72 -8.31
C VAL A 550 34.69 -6.16 -9.76
N GLU A 551 35.93 -6.18 -10.24
CA GLU A 551 36.29 -6.63 -11.59
C GLU A 551 37.54 -7.50 -11.51
N ASN A 552 37.46 -8.72 -12.07
CA ASN A 552 38.57 -9.67 -12.11
C ASN A 552 39.23 -9.89 -10.73
N GLY A 553 38.42 -9.94 -9.67
CA GLY A 553 38.87 -10.12 -8.28
C GLY A 553 39.46 -8.87 -7.60
N SER A 554 39.61 -7.76 -8.32
CA SER A 554 40.06 -6.47 -7.74
C SER A 554 38.86 -5.65 -7.28
N ARG A 555 38.95 -5.03 -6.10
CA ARG A 555 37.90 -4.16 -5.52
C ARG A 555 38.38 -2.72 -5.47
N ARG A 556 37.56 -1.80 -6.00
CA ARG A 556 37.79 -0.35 -5.95
C ARG A 556 36.59 0.33 -5.29
N GLU A 557 36.83 1.38 -4.51
CA GLU A 557 35.78 2.17 -3.87
C GLU A 557 35.77 3.60 -4.43
N ALA A 558 34.58 4.19 -4.50
CA ALA A 558 34.37 5.58 -4.86
C ALA A 558 33.13 6.14 -4.17
N TYR A 559 33.06 7.46 -4.02
CA TYR A 559 31.93 8.14 -3.40
C TYR A 559 31.31 9.11 -4.40
N TYR A 560 30.00 9.02 -4.56
CA TYR A 560 29.22 9.88 -5.43
C TYR A 560 28.02 10.45 -4.68
N GLU A 561 27.55 11.61 -5.14
CA GLU A 561 26.22 12.11 -4.84
C GLU A 561 25.41 12.22 -6.13
N LEU A 562 24.09 12.06 -6.05
CA LEU A 562 23.20 12.21 -7.20
C LEU A 562 22.20 13.36 -7.01
N ASP A 563 22.00 14.14 -8.05
CA ASP A 563 21.06 15.28 -8.08
C ASP A 563 19.65 14.89 -8.58
N GLU A 564 18.71 15.83 -8.58
CA GLU A 564 17.33 15.61 -9.03
C GLU A 564 17.19 15.21 -10.51
N LYS A 565 18.24 15.31 -11.30
CA LYS A 565 18.29 14.84 -12.70
C LYS A 565 18.94 13.45 -12.81
N LEU A 566 19.16 12.79 -11.68
CA LEU A 566 19.84 11.49 -11.56
C LEU A 566 21.29 11.52 -12.08
N ARG A 567 21.92 12.71 -12.08
CA ARG A 567 23.32 12.86 -12.49
C ARG A 567 24.23 12.66 -11.30
N PHE A 568 25.32 11.94 -11.53
CA PHE A 568 26.40 11.78 -10.57
C PHE A 568 27.21 13.07 -10.53
N ILE A 569 27.20 13.75 -9.38
CA ILE A 569 27.82 15.06 -9.18
C ILE A 569 29.06 14.94 -8.29
N ALA A 570 29.97 15.92 -8.44
CA ALA A 570 31.12 16.05 -7.56
C ALA A 570 30.65 16.36 -6.13
N PRO A 571 30.91 15.48 -5.15
CA PRO A 571 30.42 15.69 -3.80
C PRO A 571 31.19 16.83 -3.12
N PRO A 572 30.54 17.64 -2.28
CA PRO A 572 31.22 18.71 -1.54
C PRO A 572 32.23 18.16 -0.53
N LYS A 573 32.03 16.92 -0.07
CA LYS A 573 32.91 16.18 0.84
C LYS A 573 32.74 14.69 0.64
N ASN A 574 33.81 13.92 0.80
CA ASN A 574 33.73 12.46 0.83
C ASN A 574 33.15 11.99 2.18
N GLU A 575 31.99 11.34 2.15
CA GLU A 575 31.26 10.85 3.34
C GLU A 575 31.17 9.31 3.36
N THR A 576 32.07 8.60 2.65
CA THR A 576 32.05 7.12 2.53
C THR A 576 31.91 6.42 3.88
N GLU A 577 32.76 6.75 4.84
CA GLU A 577 32.77 6.08 6.15
C GLU A 577 31.49 6.35 6.96
N LYS A 578 30.91 7.55 6.82
CA LYS A 578 29.63 7.89 7.43
C LYS A 578 28.49 7.07 6.82
N VAL A 579 28.46 6.91 5.50
CA VAL A 579 27.47 6.07 4.82
C VAL A 579 27.63 4.60 5.25
N LYS A 580 28.86 4.08 5.29
CA LYS A 580 29.15 2.71 5.76
C LYS A 580 28.70 2.49 7.20
N GLN A 581 28.90 3.47 8.08
CA GLN A 581 28.47 3.39 9.48
C GLN A 581 26.94 3.38 9.61
N ILE A 582 26.25 4.31 8.95
CA ILE A 582 24.78 4.45 9.05
C ILE A 582 24.06 3.30 8.35
N ALA A 583 24.51 2.95 7.15
CA ALA A 583 23.92 1.90 6.32
C ALA A 583 24.69 0.57 6.46
N ALA A 584 25.25 0.28 7.64
CA ALA A 584 25.94 -1.00 7.87
C ALA A 584 25.01 -2.19 7.59
N VAL A 585 25.49 -3.19 6.85
CA VAL A 585 24.72 -4.41 6.56
C VAL A 585 24.84 -5.37 7.73
N LYS A 586 23.72 -5.96 8.12
CA LYS A 586 23.65 -7.10 9.03
C LYS A 586 23.05 -8.27 8.27
N LEU A 587 23.47 -9.48 8.62
CA LEU A 587 22.82 -10.68 8.12
C LEU A 587 21.55 -10.89 8.94
N ASP A 588 20.38 -10.75 8.30
CA ASP A 588 19.07 -10.77 8.96
C ASP A 588 18.46 -12.19 9.07
N PHE A 589 19.16 -13.21 8.57
CA PHE A 589 18.68 -14.60 8.48
C PHE A 589 19.81 -15.62 8.59
N ASP A 590 19.48 -16.83 9.02
CA ASP A 590 20.31 -18.02 8.87
C ASP A 590 19.78 -18.89 7.73
N ALA A 591 20.54 -19.87 7.27
CA ALA A 591 20.05 -20.89 6.35
C ALA A 591 20.61 -22.26 6.75
N ASP A 592 19.78 -23.29 6.61
CA ASP A 592 20.20 -24.69 6.65
C ASP A 592 19.96 -25.35 5.29
N ASP A 593 20.23 -26.66 5.21
CA ASP A 593 20.03 -27.42 3.98
C ASP A 593 18.57 -27.40 3.51
N ALA A 594 17.62 -27.26 4.45
CA ALA A 594 16.18 -27.32 4.16
C ALA A 594 15.61 -25.96 3.73
N SER A 595 16.04 -24.86 4.34
CA SER A 595 15.37 -23.56 4.17
C SER A 595 16.19 -22.38 4.70
N VAL A 596 15.77 -21.17 4.35
CA VAL A 596 16.11 -19.98 5.13
C VAL A 596 15.39 -20.04 6.48
N VAL A 597 16.05 -19.62 7.55
CA VAL A 597 15.56 -19.56 8.92
C VAL A 597 15.64 -18.13 9.44
N MET A 598 14.53 -17.61 9.92
CA MET A 598 14.46 -16.30 10.58
C MET A 598 13.84 -16.43 11.96
N THR A 599 14.25 -15.57 12.90
CA THR A 599 13.77 -15.62 14.29
C THR A 599 13.16 -14.30 14.70
N GLN A 600 11.97 -14.34 15.30
CA GLN A 600 11.35 -13.20 15.97
C GLN A 600 10.69 -13.69 17.26
N ASN A 601 10.93 -12.99 18.37
CA ASN A 601 10.37 -13.32 19.69
C ASN A 601 10.58 -14.80 20.08
N ASN A 602 11.80 -15.32 19.87
CA ASN A 602 12.20 -16.72 20.09
C ASN A 602 11.41 -17.77 19.28
N LYS A 603 10.66 -17.36 18.25
CA LYS A 603 10.00 -18.26 17.29
C LYS A 603 10.75 -18.24 15.97
N ARG A 604 11.04 -19.43 15.44
CA ARG A 604 11.66 -19.61 14.13
C ARG A 604 10.57 -19.68 13.06
N TYR A 605 10.85 -19.08 11.91
CA TYR A 605 10.06 -19.14 10.69
C TYR A 605 10.96 -19.55 9.54
N ARG A 606 10.46 -20.39 8.65
CA ARG A 606 11.22 -20.93 7.53
C ARG A 606 10.70 -20.40 6.21
N LEU A 607 11.62 -19.89 5.37
CA LEU A 607 11.31 -19.33 4.06
C LEU A 607 11.93 -20.18 2.94
N PRO A 608 11.34 -20.17 1.73
CA PRO A 608 11.94 -20.83 0.57
C PRO A 608 13.31 -20.24 0.22
N LYS A 609 14.22 -21.10 -0.23
CA LYS A 609 15.49 -20.75 -0.85
C LYS A 609 15.27 -20.48 -2.33
N GLY A 610 15.77 -19.35 -2.82
CA GLY A 610 16.00 -19.08 -4.24
C GLY A 610 17.27 -19.75 -4.77
N ASP A 611 18.02 -19.04 -5.63
CA ASP A 611 19.27 -19.56 -6.22
C ASP A 611 20.29 -19.95 -5.13
N PRO A 612 20.90 -21.15 -5.18
CA PRO A 612 21.87 -21.61 -4.17
C PRO A 612 23.11 -20.72 -4.01
N ARG A 613 23.41 -19.85 -4.97
CA ARG A 613 24.52 -18.90 -4.83
C ARG A 613 24.31 -17.91 -3.68
N PHE A 614 23.07 -17.70 -3.24
CA PHE A 614 22.76 -16.89 -2.06
C PHE A 614 23.09 -17.59 -0.72
N ASP A 615 23.50 -18.86 -0.72
CA ASP A 615 23.98 -19.58 0.48
C ASP A 615 25.32 -19.04 1.02
N ARG A 616 25.98 -18.18 0.25
CA ARG A 616 27.28 -17.58 0.58
C ARG A 616 27.29 -16.09 0.24
N PRO A 617 28.22 -15.30 0.82
CA PRO A 617 28.42 -13.93 0.42
C PRO A 617 28.67 -13.80 -1.09
N LEU A 618 28.03 -12.79 -1.71
CA LEU A 618 28.23 -12.43 -3.12
C LEU A 618 29.54 -11.63 -3.28
N PRO A 619 30.01 -11.33 -4.51
CA PRO A 619 31.24 -10.56 -4.73
C PRO A 619 31.34 -9.24 -3.95
N LEU A 620 30.22 -8.54 -3.72
CA LEU A 620 30.15 -7.29 -2.95
C LEU A 620 29.84 -7.49 -1.44
N GLY A 621 29.75 -8.75 -0.99
CA GLY A 621 29.37 -9.13 0.38
C GLY A 621 27.91 -9.60 0.48
N CYS A 622 27.37 -9.56 1.69
CA CYS A 622 25.96 -9.88 1.92
C CYS A 622 25.06 -8.72 1.45
N PRO A 623 24.01 -9.00 0.63
CA PRO A 623 22.96 -8.02 0.35
C PRO A 623 22.26 -7.51 1.60
N ARG A 624 21.71 -6.28 1.51
CA ARG A 624 20.75 -5.75 2.49
C ARG A 624 19.56 -6.70 2.63
N GLY A 625 19.35 -7.24 3.84
CA GLY A 625 18.17 -8.04 4.14
C GLY A 625 16.94 -7.16 4.27
N ILE A 626 16.82 -6.40 5.36
CA ILE A 626 15.60 -5.64 5.69
C ILE A 626 15.83 -4.12 5.57
N ARG A 627 14.92 -3.40 4.91
CA ARG A 627 14.93 -1.93 4.86
C ARG A 627 13.54 -1.33 4.66
N GLU A 628 13.34 -0.16 5.27
CA GLU A 628 12.16 0.67 5.06
C GLU A 628 12.26 1.39 3.71
N ILE A 629 11.25 1.21 2.86
CA ILE A 629 11.19 1.81 1.52
C ILE A 629 9.91 2.61 1.28
N GLN A 630 8.92 2.49 2.15
CA GLN A 630 7.79 3.40 2.25
C GLN A 630 7.64 3.69 3.73
N SER A 631 7.12 4.87 4.10
CA SER A 631 6.98 5.23 5.51
C SER A 631 6.27 4.11 6.26
N GLU A 632 6.94 3.56 7.27
CA GLU A 632 6.42 2.48 8.10
C GLU A 632 6.13 1.15 7.41
N ARG A 633 6.76 0.88 6.26
CA ARG A 633 6.66 -0.39 5.53
C ARG A 633 8.06 -0.93 5.23
N TYR A 634 8.31 -2.13 5.70
CA TYR A 634 9.56 -2.82 5.43
C TYR A 634 9.43 -3.72 4.22
N MET A 635 10.48 -3.70 3.41
CA MET A 635 10.74 -4.69 2.39
C MET A 635 11.94 -5.53 2.85
N MET A 636 11.90 -6.82 2.57
CA MET A 636 12.97 -7.77 2.89
C MET A 636 13.47 -8.43 1.61
N ASN A 637 14.75 -8.35 1.29
CA ASN A 637 15.38 -9.14 0.23
C ASN A 637 16.10 -10.34 0.86
N ILE A 638 15.47 -11.50 0.86
CA ILE A 638 15.98 -12.71 1.53
C ILE A 638 16.12 -13.83 0.51
N HIS A 639 17.37 -14.27 0.30
CA HIS A 639 17.72 -15.39 -0.57
C HIS A 639 17.12 -15.29 -1.99
N GLY A 640 17.12 -14.08 -2.56
CA GLY A 640 16.62 -13.80 -3.91
C GLY A 640 15.10 -13.65 -3.99
N THR A 641 14.43 -13.28 -2.91
CA THR A 641 13.00 -12.94 -2.92
C THR A 641 12.74 -11.70 -2.07
N PHE A 642 11.99 -10.76 -2.64
CA PHE A 642 11.44 -9.64 -1.90
C PHE A 642 10.18 -10.06 -1.14
N TYR A 643 10.08 -9.67 0.12
CA TYR A 643 8.92 -9.87 0.99
C TYR A 643 8.48 -8.54 1.59
N GLU A 644 7.17 -8.29 1.61
CA GLU A 644 6.61 -7.21 2.43
C GLU A 644 6.52 -7.69 3.87
N MET A 645 7.00 -6.87 4.80
CA MET A 645 6.93 -7.14 6.24
C MET A 645 6.22 -6.00 6.98
N PRO A 646 5.09 -6.29 7.66
CA PRO A 646 4.47 -5.35 8.57
C PRO A 646 5.42 -4.89 9.67
N ARG A 647 5.47 -3.58 9.97
CA ARG A 647 6.38 -3.02 10.98
C ARG A 647 6.22 -3.65 12.36
N ASP A 648 4.99 -3.73 12.87
CA ASP A 648 4.74 -4.21 14.24
C ASP A 648 4.59 -5.72 14.34
N ALA A 649 3.85 -6.33 13.41
CA ALA A 649 3.60 -7.77 13.46
C ALA A 649 4.85 -8.57 13.06
N GLY A 650 5.63 -8.07 12.09
CA GLY A 650 6.85 -8.71 11.60
C GLY A 650 6.61 -10.00 10.81
N LEU A 651 7.49 -10.97 11.01
CA LEU A 651 7.58 -12.26 10.29
C LEU A 651 6.28 -13.06 10.18
N PRO A 652 5.42 -13.18 11.21
CA PRO A 652 4.22 -14.03 11.14
C PRO A 652 3.20 -13.64 10.05
N LEU A 653 3.28 -12.40 9.55
CA LEU A 653 2.33 -11.81 8.60
C LEU A 653 3.00 -11.37 7.28
N ILE A 654 4.23 -11.83 7.00
CA ILE A 654 4.92 -11.48 5.76
C ILE A 654 4.20 -12.03 4.54
N ARG A 655 4.40 -11.40 3.38
CA ARG A 655 4.00 -11.95 2.09
C ARG A 655 5.13 -11.80 1.08
N PRO A 656 5.35 -12.80 0.20
CA PRO A 656 6.30 -12.65 -0.89
C PRO A 656 5.75 -11.68 -1.94
N VAL A 657 6.65 -10.89 -2.51
CA VAL A 657 6.39 -9.92 -3.58
C VAL A 657 6.86 -10.48 -4.91
N ALA A 658 8.17 -10.69 -5.05
CA ALA A 658 8.78 -11.19 -6.28
C ALA A 658 10.12 -11.89 -6.00
N SER A 659 10.42 -12.93 -6.77
CA SER A 659 11.71 -13.62 -6.73
C SER A 659 12.60 -13.17 -7.87
N HIS A 660 13.92 -13.15 -7.65
CA HIS A 660 14.92 -12.72 -8.61
C HIS A 660 16.25 -13.47 -8.44
N SER A 661 17.03 -13.51 -9.51
CA SER A 661 18.41 -14.04 -9.51
C SER A 661 19.40 -12.91 -9.78
N LYS A 662 19.29 -11.82 -9.01
CA LYS A 662 20.08 -10.57 -9.17
C LYS A 662 20.92 -10.28 -7.93
N GLN A 663 22.05 -9.61 -8.10
CA GLN A 663 22.93 -9.15 -7.01
C GLN A 663 22.50 -7.79 -6.45
N ILE A 664 21.24 -7.63 -6.05
CA ILE A 664 20.75 -6.36 -5.48
C ILE A 664 21.40 -6.15 -4.11
N MET A 665 22.40 -5.28 -4.03
CA MET A 665 23.25 -5.14 -2.83
C MET A 665 22.63 -4.27 -1.75
N ASP A 666 22.01 -3.16 -2.15
CA ASP A 666 21.29 -2.25 -1.26
C ASP A 666 20.15 -1.59 -2.04
N TYR A 667 19.14 -1.11 -1.33
CA TYR A 667 17.96 -0.50 -1.93
C TYR A 667 17.35 0.54 -1.02
N CYS A 668 16.74 1.59 -1.56
CA CYS A 668 16.08 2.63 -0.76
C CYS A 668 15.02 3.37 -1.58
N SER A 669 14.24 4.21 -0.91
CA SER A 669 13.40 5.18 -1.59
C SER A 669 14.02 6.57 -1.53
N TRP A 670 14.01 7.26 -2.65
CA TRP A 670 14.52 8.61 -2.78
C TRP A 670 13.82 9.33 -3.94
N ARG A 671 13.29 10.53 -3.68
CA ARG A 671 12.53 11.34 -4.65
C ARG A 671 11.30 10.62 -5.22
N GLY A 672 10.68 9.78 -4.41
CA GLY A 672 9.59 8.87 -4.77
C GLY A 672 9.97 7.67 -5.63
N LEU A 673 11.25 7.52 -6.00
CA LEU A 673 11.76 6.37 -6.74
C LEU A 673 12.31 5.30 -5.79
N LEU A 674 12.06 4.03 -6.11
CA LEU A 674 12.87 2.92 -5.64
C LEU A 674 14.23 2.97 -6.35
N VAL A 675 15.30 2.89 -5.57
CA VAL A 675 16.68 2.86 -6.06
C VAL A 675 17.29 1.52 -5.70
N LEU A 676 17.91 0.84 -6.67
CA LEU A 676 18.60 -0.44 -6.48
C LEU A 676 20.09 -0.31 -6.84
N SER A 677 20.97 -0.81 -5.98
CA SER A 677 22.41 -1.00 -6.26
C SER A 677 22.72 -2.45 -6.60
N GLY A 678 23.80 -2.72 -7.35
CA GLY A 678 24.14 -4.07 -7.81
C GLY A 678 23.95 -4.27 -9.32
N THR A 679 24.61 -3.44 -10.10
CA THR A 679 24.51 -3.36 -11.56
C THR A 679 25.69 -4.01 -12.26
N LYS A 680 25.53 -4.35 -13.53
CA LYS A 680 26.63 -4.82 -14.38
C LYS A 680 27.63 -3.68 -14.61
N PRO A 681 28.95 -3.90 -14.54
CA PRO A 681 29.92 -2.91 -14.95
C PRO A 681 29.71 -2.52 -16.42
N GLY A 682 29.76 -1.22 -16.72
CA GLY A 682 29.58 -0.72 -18.08
C GLY A 682 28.17 -0.86 -18.67
N ALA A 683 27.14 -1.18 -17.85
CA ALA A 683 25.74 -1.14 -18.26
C ALA A 683 25.40 0.20 -18.94
N LYS A 684 24.45 0.18 -19.88
CA LYS A 684 24.06 1.35 -20.67
C LYS A 684 22.79 1.97 -20.11
N PRO A 685 22.67 3.30 -20.08
CA PRO A 685 21.42 3.95 -19.70
C PRO A 685 20.25 3.46 -20.57
N ASP A 686 19.17 3.04 -19.94
CA ASP A 686 17.99 2.44 -20.57
C ASP A 686 16.66 3.10 -20.14
N GLY A 687 16.75 4.18 -19.35
CA GLY A 687 15.60 4.88 -18.77
C GLY A 687 15.31 4.48 -17.32
N GLN A 688 15.84 3.34 -16.86
CA GLN A 688 15.84 2.95 -15.44
C GLN A 688 17.25 3.00 -14.86
N PHE A 689 18.27 2.64 -15.63
CA PHE A 689 19.66 2.72 -15.24
C PHE A 689 20.29 4.06 -15.63
N PHE A 690 21.01 4.65 -14.69
CA PHE A 690 21.78 5.88 -14.88
C PHE A 690 23.22 5.64 -14.41
N ALA A 691 24.18 6.09 -15.21
CA ALA A 691 25.60 5.87 -14.98
C ALA A 691 26.34 7.16 -14.60
N ALA A 692 27.43 7.02 -13.86
CA ALA A 692 28.42 8.07 -13.70
C ALA A 692 29.06 8.42 -15.07
N ALA A 693 29.58 9.65 -15.20
CA ALA A 693 30.16 10.12 -16.45
C ALA A 693 31.37 9.30 -16.93
N ASP A 694 32.09 8.68 -15.99
CA ASP A 694 33.21 7.77 -16.28
C ASP A 694 32.75 6.36 -16.73
N GLY A 695 31.45 6.07 -16.68
CA GLY A 695 30.84 4.79 -17.03
C GLY A 695 31.19 3.63 -16.09
N THR A 696 31.85 3.91 -14.96
CA THR A 696 32.38 2.88 -14.06
C THR A 696 31.34 2.36 -13.07
N VAL A 697 30.40 3.22 -12.68
CA VAL A 697 29.34 2.89 -11.73
C VAL A 697 27.99 3.39 -12.21
N GLY A 698 26.92 2.81 -11.66
CA GLY A 698 25.56 3.31 -11.87
C GLY A 698 24.57 2.74 -10.87
N LEU A 699 23.32 3.19 -10.96
CA LEU A 699 22.20 2.77 -10.12
C LEU A 699 20.96 2.57 -11.00
N TRP A 700 20.08 1.68 -10.56
CA TRP A 700 18.77 1.47 -11.18
C TRP A 700 17.69 2.23 -10.40
N PHE A 701 16.71 2.78 -11.13
CA PHE A 701 15.62 3.60 -10.60
C PHE A 701 14.27 3.17 -11.19
N GLY A 702 13.23 3.15 -10.36
CA GLY A 702 11.87 2.86 -10.79
C GLY A 702 10.83 3.19 -9.72
N ASN A 703 9.59 2.74 -9.91
CA ASN A 703 8.55 2.78 -8.88
C ASN A 703 8.71 1.55 -7.97
N VAL A 704 8.31 1.64 -6.70
CA VAL A 704 8.32 0.48 -5.79
C VAL A 704 7.47 -0.68 -6.33
N ASP A 705 6.35 -0.38 -7.00
CA ASP A 705 5.50 -1.37 -7.65
C ASP A 705 6.13 -2.02 -8.89
N ASP A 706 7.25 -1.50 -9.40
CA ASP A 706 8.00 -2.21 -10.45
C ASP A 706 8.62 -3.51 -9.90
N LEU A 707 8.77 -3.69 -8.58
CA LEU A 707 9.25 -4.95 -7.99
C LEU A 707 8.40 -6.16 -8.42
N TRP A 708 7.09 -5.99 -8.65
CA TRP A 708 6.21 -7.05 -9.14
C TRP A 708 6.58 -7.56 -10.54
N ARG A 709 7.36 -6.79 -11.30
CA ARG A 709 7.83 -7.10 -12.64
C ARG A 709 9.10 -7.97 -12.65
N LEU A 710 9.78 -8.14 -11.51
CA LEU A 710 10.89 -9.10 -11.38
C LEU A 710 10.43 -10.53 -11.62
N GLY A 711 9.16 -10.83 -11.32
CA GLY A 711 8.56 -12.14 -11.53
C GLY A 711 7.64 -12.51 -10.37
N LYS A 712 6.88 -13.59 -10.56
CA LYS A 712 6.12 -14.18 -9.45
C LYS A 712 7.07 -14.80 -8.41
N PRO A 713 6.65 -14.91 -7.14
CA PRO A 713 7.41 -15.65 -6.15
C PRO A 713 7.61 -17.12 -6.54
N VAL A 714 8.85 -17.59 -6.45
CA VAL A 714 9.27 -18.99 -6.66
C VAL A 714 10.31 -19.39 -5.62
N GLY A 715 10.57 -20.68 -5.45
CA GLY A 715 11.60 -21.15 -4.52
C GLY A 715 11.46 -22.61 -4.15
N ARG A 716 12.41 -23.11 -3.38
CA ARG A 716 12.42 -24.48 -2.86
C ARG A 716 12.83 -24.53 -1.40
N GLY A 717 12.36 -25.53 -0.69
CA GLY A 717 12.77 -25.78 0.69
C GLY A 717 11.63 -26.38 1.49
N GLY A 718 11.77 -26.46 2.80
CA GLY A 718 10.66 -26.95 3.61
C GLY A 718 11.00 -26.99 5.09
N PRO A 719 10.06 -27.48 5.92
CA PRO A 719 10.30 -27.55 7.35
C PRO A 719 11.46 -28.49 7.72
N TRP A 720 11.69 -29.56 6.95
CA TRP A 720 12.72 -30.57 7.23
C TRP A 720 13.43 -31.07 5.97
N LEU A 721 14.74 -31.25 6.07
CA LEU A 721 15.54 -32.03 5.12
C LEU A 721 16.50 -32.91 5.93
N ASN A 722 16.32 -34.22 5.85
CA ASN A 722 17.09 -35.22 6.60
C ASN A 722 17.22 -34.88 8.10
N THR A 723 16.14 -34.36 8.69
CA THR A 723 16.11 -33.80 10.05
C THR A 723 15.69 -34.88 11.05
N VAL A 724 16.41 -35.03 12.16
CA VAL A 724 15.98 -35.92 13.26
C VAL A 724 14.77 -35.30 13.93
N VAL A 725 13.67 -36.03 13.96
CA VAL A 725 12.39 -35.57 14.48
C VAL A 725 11.85 -36.53 15.53
N GLU A 726 11.11 -35.99 16.49
CA GLU A 726 10.43 -36.76 17.51
C GLU A 726 8.93 -36.87 17.19
N PRO A 727 8.26 -37.94 17.68
CA PRO A 727 6.82 -38.08 17.55
C PRO A 727 6.08 -36.85 18.08
N ASP A 728 5.02 -36.45 17.39
CA ASP A 728 4.07 -35.42 17.81
C ASP A 728 4.65 -34.01 18.06
N LYS A 729 5.96 -33.80 17.82
CA LYS A 729 6.59 -32.49 17.85
C LYS A 729 6.45 -31.79 16.49
N PRO A 730 5.76 -30.64 16.40
CA PRO A 730 5.63 -29.92 15.15
C PRO A 730 6.94 -29.28 14.70
N SER A 731 7.15 -29.22 13.39
CA SER A 731 8.20 -28.41 12.78
C SER A 731 7.99 -26.91 13.02
N ASP A 732 9.03 -26.13 12.75
CA ASP A 732 8.87 -24.68 12.55
C ASP A 732 7.89 -24.41 11.39
N PRO A 733 7.15 -23.29 11.40
CA PRO A 733 6.30 -22.87 10.29
C PRO A 733 7.12 -22.59 9.02
N TYR A 734 6.67 -23.11 7.88
CA TYR A 734 7.22 -22.86 6.55
C TYR A 734 6.22 -22.04 5.72
N LEU A 735 6.70 -20.96 5.09
CA LEU A 735 5.85 -20.02 4.36
C LEU A 735 5.19 -20.70 3.15
N MET A 736 3.88 -20.56 3.02
CA MET A 736 3.07 -21.16 1.94
C MET A 736 2.28 -20.13 1.12
N THR A 737 2.06 -18.94 1.67
CA THR A 737 1.21 -17.91 1.05
C THR A 737 1.76 -17.39 -0.26
N ASN A 738 0.88 -17.01 -1.19
CA ASN A 738 1.17 -16.32 -2.47
C ASN A 738 2.10 -16.99 -3.48
N TYR A 739 2.57 -18.21 -3.21
CA TYR A 739 3.07 -19.11 -4.24
C TYR A 739 1.89 -19.73 -4.99
N ASP A 740 2.04 -20.03 -6.27
CA ASP A 740 0.98 -20.65 -7.08
C ASP A 740 1.07 -22.17 -7.04
N ARG A 741 1.95 -22.78 -7.83
CA ARG A 741 2.08 -24.23 -7.95
C ARG A 741 2.95 -24.74 -6.81
N LYS A 742 2.42 -25.67 -6.02
CA LYS A 742 3.10 -26.20 -4.82
C LYS A 742 3.13 -27.72 -4.91
N ARG A 743 4.33 -28.29 -4.95
CA ARG A 743 4.54 -29.74 -4.84
C ARG A 743 5.39 -30.04 -3.62
N MET A 744 4.99 -31.05 -2.86
CA MET A 744 5.62 -31.46 -1.61
C MET A 744 6.07 -32.91 -1.68
N THR A 745 7.32 -33.16 -1.29
CA THR A 745 7.94 -34.47 -1.18
C THR A 745 8.10 -34.84 0.30
N LEU A 746 7.66 -36.05 0.68
CA LEU A 746 7.77 -36.63 2.01
C LEU A 746 8.66 -37.87 1.98
N LYS A 747 9.60 -38.00 2.92
CA LYS A 747 10.49 -39.17 3.05
C LYS A 747 10.98 -39.36 4.49
N HIS A 748 11.33 -40.59 4.87
CA HIS A 748 12.00 -40.90 6.13
C HIS A 748 13.05 -42.03 6.00
N ASP A 749 13.80 -42.29 7.07
CA ASP A 749 14.78 -43.38 7.18
C ASP A 749 14.34 -44.58 8.05
N ALA A 750 13.20 -44.51 8.73
CA ALA A 750 12.68 -45.63 9.53
C ALA A 750 12.38 -46.89 8.69
N ASP A 751 12.49 -48.06 9.34
CA ASP A 751 12.22 -49.40 8.79
C ASP A 751 10.73 -49.79 8.77
N GLN A 752 9.87 -48.95 9.35
CA GLN A 752 8.42 -49.09 9.37
C GLN A 752 7.73 -47.85 8.78
N PRO A 753 6.51 -47.98 8.23
CA PRO A 753 5.79 -46.84 7.68
C PRO A 753 5.61 -45.70 8.71
N VAL A 754 5.89 -44.46 8.32
CA VAL A 754 5.72 -43.27 9.17
C VAL A 754 4.48 -42.49 8.72
N ALA A 755 3.64 -42.10 9.67
CA ALA A 755 2.51 -41.23 9.40
C ALA A 755 2.91 -39.75 9.57
N PHE A 756 2.86 -39.00 8.47
CA PHE A 756 3.05 -37.55 8.44
C PHE A 756 1.69 -36.86 8.57
N ARG A 757 1.57 -35.91 9.51
CA ARG A 757 0.48 -34.93 9.56
C ARG A 757 1.00 -33.63 8.99
N ILE A 758 0.36 -33.16 7.93
CA ILE A 758 0.59 -31.82 7.40
C ILE A 758 -0.48 -30.91 7.95
N GLU A 759 -0.06 -29.87 8.64
CA GLU A 759 -0.92 -28.89 9.26
C GLU A 759 -0.71 -27.52 8.62
N VAL A 760 -1.80 -26.77 8.49
CA VAL A 760 -1.79 -25.43 7.90
C VAL A 760 -2.33 -24.41 8.87
N ASN A 761 -1.78 -23.21 8.81
CA ASN A 761 -2.33 -22.03 9.42
C ASN A 761 -2.76 -21.08 8.31
N PHE A 762 -4.06 -21.01 8.06
CA PHE A 762 -4.64 -20.19 6.99
C PHE A 762 -5.09 -18.80 7.47
N ASP A 763 -5.18 -18.59 8.78
CA ASP A 763 -5.83 -17.42 9.39
C ASP A 763 -4.98 -16.73 10.47
N HIS A 764 -3.70 -17.09 10.59
CA HIS A 764 -2.74 -16.57 11.58
C HIS A 764 -3.04 -16.91 13.04
N SER A 765 -4.10 -17.68 13.32
CA SER A 765 -4.53 -17.99 14.69
C SER A 765 -4.26 -19.43 15.11
N SER A 766 -4.67 -20.41 14.29
CA SER A 766 -4.69 -21.83 14.68
C SER A 766 -4.18 -22.75 13.59
N TRP A 767 -3.63 -23.89 13.99
CA TRP A 767 -3.18 -24.95 13.10
C TRP A 767 -4.30 -25.96 12.87
N ARG A 768 -4.54 -26.33 11.60
CA ARG A 768 -5.53 -27.32 11.20
C ARG A 768 -4.88 -28.41 10.38
N LEU A 769 -5.30 -29.65 10.59
CA LEU A 769 -4.87 -30.77 9.78
C LEU A 769 -5.33 -30.56 8.34
N TYR A 770 -4.38 -30.44 7.41
CA TYR A 770 -4.66 -30.48 5.98
C TYR A 770 -4.89 -31.92 5.53
N GLN A 771 -3.90 -32.79 5.77
CA GLN A 771 -3.95 -34.18 5.33
C GLN A 771 -2.96 -35.05 6.12
N ARG A 772 -3.26 -36.35 6.21
CA ARG A 772 -2.36 -37.39 6.71
C ARG A 772 -1.80 -38.18 5.53
N PHE A 773 -0.50 -38.45 5.57
CA PHE A 773 0.19 -39.28 4.59
C PHE A 773 0.90 -40.42 5.33
N VAL A 774 0.75 -41.65 4.86
CA VAL A 774 1.54 -42.79 5.34
C VAL A 774 2.64 -43.02 4.32
N VAL A 775 3.89 -42.81 4.73
CA VAL A 775 5.06 -42.98 3.87
C VAL A 775 5.66 -44.36 4.16
N PRO A 776 5.82 -45.25 3.16
CA PRO A 776 6.47 -46.54 3.36
C PRO A 776 8.00 -46.44 3.55
N PRO A 777 8.64 -47.40 4.23
CA PRO A 777 10.10 -47.48 4.37
C PRO A 777 10.82 -47.43 3.02
N GLY A 778 11.86 -46.58 2.91
CA GLY A 778 12.69 -46.47 1.71
C GLY A 778 12.04 -45.74 0.52
N GLU A 779 10.76 -45.38 0.61
CA GLU A 779 10.01 -44.70 -0.44
C GLU A 779 9.86 -43.19 -0.20
N SER A 780 9.36 -42.48 -1.21
CA SER A 780 8.98 -41.08 -1.14
C SER A 780 7.53 -40.90 -1.60
N VAL A 781 6.78 -40.06 -0.90
CA VAL A 781 5.42 -39.67 -1.30
C VAL A 781 5.46 -38.25 -1.85
N GLU A 782 4.95 -38.07 -3.06
CA GLU A 782 4.76 -36.76 -3.70
C GLU A 782 3.31 -36.31 -3.56
N HIS A 783 3.12 -35.02 -3.31
CA HIS A 783 1.80 -34.41 -3.19
C HIS A 783 1.76 -33.05 -3.90
N GLU A 784 0.86 -32.90 -4.87
CA GLU A 784 0.56 -31.61 -5.49
C GLU A 784 -0.66 -30.99 -4.81
N PHE A 785 -0.50 -29.78 -4.27
CA PHE A 785 -1.64 -29.08 -3.67
C PHE A 785 -2.63 -28.70 -4.77
N PRO A 786 -3.96 -28.79 -4.52
CA PRO A 786 -4.96 -28.39 -5.50
C PRO A 786 -4.72 -26.98 -6.02
N GLU A 787 -4.95 -26.76 -7.31
CA GLU A 787 -4.85 -25.43 -7.89
C GLU A 787 -5.77 -24.45 -7.13
N GLY A 788 -5.25 -23.27 -6.80
CA GLY A 788 -5.93 -22.25 -6.02
C GLY A 788 -5.95 -22.49 -4.51
N TYR A 789 -5.45 -23.63 -4.01
CA TYR A 789 -5.26 -23.82 -2.57
C TYR A 789 -4.17 -22.88 -2.03
N GLY A 790 -4.55 -22.11 -1.00
CA GLY A 790 -3.66 -21.22 -0.27
C GLY A 790 -3.81 -21.44 1.23
N ALA A 791 -2.72 -21.30 1.95
CA ALA A 791 -2.70 -21.10 3.40
C ALA A 791 -1.49 -20.22 3.71
N HIS A 792 -1.43 -19.63 4.90
CA HIS A 792 -0.33 -18.71 5.18
C HIS A 792 0.96 -19.47 5.54
N TRP A 793 0.86 -20.39 6.50
CA TRP A 793 1.96 -21.25 6.93
C TRP A 793 1.59 -22.73 6.83
N LEU A 794 2.60 -23.57 6.65
CA LEU A 794 2.54 -25.03 6.74
C LEU A 794 3.52 -25.52 7.82
N ARG A 795 3.20 -26.62 8.49
CA ARG A 795 4.13 -27.38 9.34
C ARG A 795 3.89 -28.88 9.23
N ALA A 796 4.90 -29.66 9.62
CA ALA A 796 4.83 -31.12 9.60
C ALA A 796 4.94 -31.70 11.01
N VAL A 797 4.32 -32.86 11.21
CA VAL A 797 4.42 -33.68 12.42
C VAL A 797 4.51 -35.15 12.01
N VAL A 798 5.29 -35.97 12.72
CA VAL A 798 5.36 -37.43 12.50
C VAL A 798 4.84 -38.20 13.71
N ASP A 799 4.44 -39.46 13.53
CA ASP A 799 3.94 -40.34 14.59
C ASP A 799 5.03 -41.13 15.32
N ARG A 800 6.28 -41.13 14.82
CA ARG A 800 7.38 -41.92 15.37
C ARG A 800 8.73 -41.22 15.17
N PRO A 801 9.76 -41.52 16.01
CA PRO A 801 11.07 -40.93 15.80
C PRO A 801 11.67 -41.44 14.50
N CYS A 802 12.21 -40.53 13.70
CA CYS A 802 12.92 -40.86 12.46
C CYS A 802 13.75 -39.66 12.01
N ARG A 803 14.53 -39.85 10.96
CA ARG A 803 15.06 -38.76 10.15
C ARG A 803 14.10 -38.50 9.00
N ALA A 804 13.44 -37.35 9.03
CA ALA A 804 12.38 -37.00 8.08
C ALA A 804 12.81 -35.89 7.11
N THR A 805 12.18 -35.91 5.94
CA THR A 805 12.27 -34.87 4.90
C THR A 805 10.85 -34.47 4.51
N VAL A 806 10.60 -33.17 4.52
CA VAL A 806 9.39 -32.53 4.00
C VAL A 806 9.87 -31.31 3.23
N GLN A 807 9.89 -31.41 1.90
CA GLN A 807 10.40 -30.37 1.01
C GLN A 807 9.31 -29.96 0.02
N LEU A 808 9.25 -28.68 -0.29
CA LEU A 808 8.30 -28.06 -1.20
C LEU A 808 9.07 -27.39 -2.35
N SER A 809 8.44 -27.40 -3.52
CA SER A 809 8.83 -26.61 -4.68
C SER A 809 7.68 -25.68 -5.06
N TYR A 810 8.03 -24.41 -5.28
CA TYR A 810 7.15 -23.34 -5.71
C TYR A 810 7.61 -22.85 -7.08
N GLU A 811 6.73 -22.96 -8.10
CA GLU A 811 7.09 -22.81 -9.53
C GLU A 811 6.24 -21.82 -10.30
#